data_AF-A0A932VCH6-F1
#
_entry.id   AF-A0A932VCH6-F1
#
_cell.length_a   1.000
_cell.length_b   1.000
_cell.length_c   1.000
_cell.angle_alpha   90.00
_cell.angle_beta   90.00
_cell.angle_gamma   90.00
#
_symmetry.space_group_name_H-M   'P 1'
#
loop_
_entity.id
_entity.type
_entity.pdbx_description
1 polymer ?
#
loop_
_entity_poly.entity_id
_entity_poly.type
_entity_poly.pdbx_seq_one_letter_code
_entity_poly.pdbx_strand_id
1 'polypeptide(L)'
;LPMTLLLAEFPILDETETTITFDFNAGMSNIFVSDEWYAADFNGTQHPTAMTSEKVRFSYIESAELNDRNQLMIRQIAQLGGAANNEDSQTVDVRYYLSPYAPSADFEPVRSVNQDVAGFFSVTPQLTLEGSTVIRSTRYNAKAPIIYAVSSNTPNDFKQAVKDGILYWNKVFGEERVQVLEAPAGVTAPDINYNIVQWVPYDTAGFAYADAQMDPRSGEILHSQIYLTSAFAYLGKDRSRVAQKRRAVSLAGFESSHLCDYDLEEALAPSADAIRGLLASEAGEAKALKAAQDYVRQVTAHEVGHTLGLRHNFAGSLAANYSLAQRKDLVESYVRDGATPKDTVVSSSVMDYMPFEESIMFGDQVAHQGAAMAYDTKAIEILYKKKTYKLEDVPVFCTDSAVGRYVDCQRFDTGASTVEFAQWQVEQAMNNLPFVLLERFVRYSKSPGPGADPIAVEKLGIPAEAYAASLLAGRGALYDLLTSKAKFLKIRRAYPYINSGNNDDVQKAEAAFVAVEIEKLGGLDKLFGAVPADYPAKAFDKFVALLNSGQYAAGTAPNGTKYEFSAQEVATMKAIARGFFDKLGVALAKADLYAASGGSPAQAKGFAPKLGMSGDGSAKLSENELNYKFAAVLEKKLYDYAFAVEEGKDLVVEVDVLNVPTVAKFTGPASMVGSDAPKDSTPAALVTAPAPAPTKKVTITLPKFTFPLDVRVAAAGLLRGDRSETSDWGLYESARAKKKVQDFYAKALDGNPMERFKLEDMPHAVARWLIENKQVVDTAGAAASSH
;
A
#
# COMPACT_ATOMS: atom_id res chain seq x y z
N LEU A 1 35.05 -10.11 18.49
CA LEU A 1 34.98 -11.50 19.01
C LEU A 1 33.53 -11.99 18.96
N PRO A 2 33.10 -12.67 17.87
CA PRO A 2 31.94 -13.57 17.91
C PRO A 2 32.37 -15.04 18.13
N MET A 3 33.68 -15.34 18.14
CA MET A 3 34.19 -16.72 18.20
C MET A 3 34.09 -17.40 19.58
N THR A 4 33.54 -16.74 20.60
CA THR A 4 33.39 -17.26 21.96
C THR A 4 32.18 -16.63 22.67
N LEU A 5 31.00 -16.62 22.05
CA LEU A 5 29.78 -16.38 22.82
C LEU A 5 29.43 -17.69 23.54
N LEU A 6 29.67 -17.73 24.84
CA LEU A 6 29.19 -18.81 25.69
C LEU A 6 27.66 -18.71 25.75
N LEU A 7 26.97 -19.66 25.10
CA LEU A 7 25.51 -19.66 25.05
C LEU A 7 24.89 -20.22 26.32
N ALA A 8 25.45 -21.32 26.85
CA ALA A 8 24.93 -22.00 28.02
C ALA A 8 26.04 -22.74 28.77
N GLU A 9 25.92 -22.81 30.09
CA GLU A 9 26.73 -23.67 30.96
C GLU A 9 25.84 -24.74 31.58
N PHE A 10 26.26 -26.00 31.51
CA PHE A 10 25.48 -27.12 32.03
C PHE A 10 26.09 -27.62 33.35
N PRO A 11 25.36 -27.54 34.47
CA PRO A 11 25.84 -28.09 35.74
C PRO A 11 26.02 -29.60 35.63
N ILE A 12 27.23 -30.09 35.93
CA ILE A 12 27.50 -31.52 36.03
C ILE A 12 26.89 -32.03 37.34
N LEU A 13 26.05 -33.05 37.24
CA LEU A 13 25.37 -33.72 38.36
C LEU A 13 26.18 -34.92 38.85
N ASP A 14 26.79 -35.65 37.93
CA ASP A 14 27.62 -36.82 38.21
C ASP A 14 28.62 -37.04 37.06
N GLU A 15 29.83 -37.50 37.38
CA GLU A 15 30.89 -37.76 36.41
C GLU A 15 31.66 -39.02 36.80
N THR A 16 31.80 -39.93 35.83
CA THR A 16 32.64 -41.12 35.92
C THR A 16 33.72 -41.07 34.83
N GLU A 17 34.63 -42.04 34.81
CA GLU A 17 35.64 -42.15 33.75
C GLU A 17 35.06 -42.26 32.33
N THR A 18 33.78 -42.64 32.18
CA THR A 18 33.16 -42.88 30.87
C THR A 18 31.83 -42.17 30.65
N THR A 19 31.29 -41.50 31.66
CA THR A 19 29.96 -40.87 31.59
C THR A 19 29.93 -39.52 32.30
N ILE A 20 29.27 -38.54 31.70
CA ILE A 20 28.93 -37.27 32.33
C ILE A 20 27.41 -37.15 32.34
N THR A 21 26.84 -36.93 33.52
CA THR A 21 25.43 -36.58 33.71
C THR A 21 25.36 -35.10 34.04
N PHE A 22 24.53 -34.33 33.35
CA PHE A 22 24.40 -32.89 33.54
C PHE A 22 22.94 -32.44 33.49
N ASP A 23 22.65 -31.30 34.11
CA ASP A 23 21.31 -30.72 34.12
C ASP A 23 21.08 -29.87 32.87
N PHE A 24 20.41 -30.46 31.88
CA PHE A 24 20.06 -29.77 30.63
C PHE A 24 19.11 -28.59 30.84
N ASN A 25 18.13 -28.71 31.74
CA ASN A 25 17.16 -27.64 31.97
C ASN A 25 17.79 -26.44 32.69
N ALA A 26 18.73 -26.69 33.61
CA ALA A 26 19.50 -25.62 34.23
C ALA A 26 20.39 -24.90 33.21
N GLY A 27 21.04 -25.63 32.30
CA GLY A 27 21.87 -25.00 31.27
C GLY A 27 21.06 -24.26 30.21
N MET A 28 19.91 -24.80 29.80
CA MET A 28 18.96 -24.15 28.90
C MET A 28 17.84 -23.42 29.66
N SER A 29 18.19 -22.69 30.73
CA SER A 29 17.23 -21.87 31.47
C SER A 29 16.75 -20.64 30.68
N ASN A 30 17.41 -20.34 29.55
CA ASN A 30 17.01 -19.32 28.59
C ASN A 30 17.06 -19.91 27.18
N ILE A 31 16.11 -19.52 26.34
CA ILE A 31 16.07 -19.87 24.91
C ILE A 31 16.47 -18.64 24.11
N PHE A 32 17.53 -18.77 23.31
CA PHE A 32 17.98 -17.69 22.42
C PHE A 32 17.09 -17.61 21.21
N VAL A 33 16.69 -16.39 20.89
CA VAL A 33 15.78 -16.11 19.79
C VAL A 33 16.31 -14.96 18.96
N SER A 34 16.16 -15.14 17.66
CA SER A 34 16.49 -14.19 16.63
C SER A 34 15.26 -14.07 15.77
N ASP A 35 14.84 -12.85 15.50
CA ASP A 35 13.64 -12.62 14.71
C ASP A 35 13.87 -12.98 13.24
N GLU A 36 15.13 -12.94 12.76
CA GLU A 36 15.45 -13.05 11.33
C GLU A 36 16.82 -13.66 11.00
N TRP A 37 17.05 -13.93 9.70
CA TRP A 37 18.38 -14.12 9.14
C TRP A 37 19.12 -12.78 9.03
N TYR A 38 20.43 -12.80 9.29
CA TYR A 38 21.23 -11.59 9.14
C TYR A 38 21.32 -11.18 7.67
N ALA A 39 21.07 -9.90 7.42
CA ALA A 39 21.33 -9.26 6.14
C ALA A 39 21.94 -7.88 6.38
N ALA A 40 22.95 -7.54 5.58
CA ALA A 40 23.50 -6.19 5.52
C ALA A 40 22.87 -5.46 4.34
N ASP A 41 22.45 -4.20 4.51
CA ASP A 41 21.95 -3.38 3.40
C ASP A 41 22.91 -2.27 3.00
N PHE A 42 22.65 -1.71 1.82
CA PHE A 42 23.37 -0.63 1.10
C PHE A 42 23.85 0.57 1.92
N ASN A 43 23.24 0.86 3.08
CA ASN A 43 23.43 2.12 3.81
C ASN A 43 24.10 1.92 5.17
N GLY A 44 24.52 0.70 5.50
CA GLY A 44 24.94 0.36 6.85
C GLY A 44 23.78 0.22 7.84
N THR A 45 22.52 0.25 7.36
CA THR A 45 21.41 -0.37 8.08
C THR A 45 21.72 -1.85 8.12
N GLN A 46 22.26 -2.29 9.25
CA GLN A 46 22.29 -3.71 9.57
C GLN A 46 20.87 -4.07 9.98
N HIS A 47 20.40 -5.24 9.60
CA HIS A 47 19.35 -5.91 10.36
C HIS A 47 20.07 -6.68 11.46
N PRO A 48 20.38 -6.05 12.61
CA PRO A 48 20.99 -6.78 13.69
C PRO A 48 19.98 -7.84 14.13
N THR A 49 20.36 -9.10 13.97
CA THR A 49 19.82 -10.18 14.78
C THR A 49 20.28 -9.90 16.20
N ALA A 50 19.60 -9.00 16.91
CA ALA A 50 19.80 -8.91 18.35
C ALA A 50 19.32 -10.26 18.89
N MET A 51 20.24 -11.20 19.09
CA MET A 51 19.91 -12.46 19.74
C MET A 51 19.51 -12.12 21.17
N THR A 52 18.20 -12.08 21.40
CA THR A 52 17.64 -11.97 22.74
C THR A 52 17.55 -13.37 23.31
N SER A 53 17.36 -13.46 24.63
CA SER A 53 17.14 -14.74 25.27
C SER A 53 15.91 -14.63 26.16
N GLU A 54 14.96 -15.53 25.96
CA GLU A 54 13.74 -15.59 26.75
C GLU A 54 13.88 -16.60 27.87
N LYS A 55 13.46 -16.20 29.08
CA LYS A 55 13.58 -17.07 30.25
C LYS A 55 12.57 -18.22 30.18
N VAL A 56 13.07 -19.43 30.38
CA VAL A 56 12.24 -20.62 30.53
C VAL A 56 11.61 -20.63 31.93
N ARG A 57 10.28 -20.64 32.00
CA ARG A 57 9.52 -20.74 33.26
C ARG A 57 9.31 -22.19 33.68
N PHE A 58 8.89 -23.00 32.72
CA PHE A 58 8.67 -24.43 32.89
C PHE A 58 9.15 -25.13 31.63
N SER A 59 9.77 -26.29 31.77
CA SER A 59 10.09 -27.13 30.62
C SER A 59 10.13 -28.59 31.02
N TYR A 60 9.99 -29.45 30.02
CA TYR A 60 10.36 -30.84 30.12
C TYR A 60 11.03 -31.29 28.82
N ILE A 61 11.91 -32.28 28.94
CA ILE A 61 12.53 -32.94 27.79
C ILE A 61 11.59 -34.06 27.36
N GLU A 62 11.07 -33.96 26.15
CA GLU A 62 10.20 -34.97 25.56
C GLU A 62 11.01 -36.16 25.07
N SER A 63 12.15 -35.90 24.43
CA SER A 63 13.08 -36.94 23.98
C SER A 63 14.53 -36.45 23.93
N ALA A 64 15.46 -37.40 24.11
CA ALA A 64 16.90 -37.20 23.93
C ALA A 64 17.47 -38.45 23.25
N GLU A 65 17.80 -38.35 21.97
CA GLU A 65 18.10 -39.50 21.11
C GLU A 65 19.35 -39.25 20.28
N LEU A 66 20.12 -40.30 19.98
CA LEU A 66 21.18 -40.22 18.97
C LEU A 66 20.60 -40.66 17.63
N ASN A 67 20.76 -39.82 16.60
CA ASN A 67 20.35 -40.20 15.25
C ASN A 67 21.42 -41.04 14.54
N ASP A 68 21.09 -41.56 13.36
CA ASP A 68 21.98 -42.39 12.54
C ASP A 68 23.24 -41.64 12.05
N ARG A 69 23.29 -40.31 12.23
CA ARG A 69 24.44 -39.45 11.92
C ARG A 69 25.30 -39.14 13.16
N ASN A 70 25.07 -39.84 14.28
CA ASN A 70 25.75 -39.63 15.56
C ASN A 70 25.59 -38.18 16.10
N GLN A 71 24.41 -37.59 15.87
CA GLN A 71 24.04 -36.29 16.41
C GLN A 71 23.06 -36.50 17.57
N LEU A 72 23.28 -35.81 18.68
CA LEU A 72 22.39 -35.81 19.82
C LEU A 72 21.24 -34.84 19.57
N MET A 73 20.04 -35.42 19.49
CA MET A 73 18.77 -34.77 19.29
C MET A 73 18.07 -34.60 20.62
N ILE A 74 17.77 -33.36 21.02
CA ILE A 74 16.98 -33.09 22.23
C ILE A 74 15.74 -32.32 21.83
N ARG A 75 14.56 -32.82 22.18
CA ARG A 75 13.29 -32.12 22.02
C ARG A 75 12.81 -31.66 23.37
N GLN A 76 12.71 -30.35 23.54
CA GLN A 76 12.25 -29.71 24.77
C GLN A 76 10.94 -28.97 24.51
N ILE A 77 9.93 -29.24 25.33
CA ILE A 77 8.74 -28.40 25.37
C ILE A 77 8.93 -27.41 26.51
N ALA A 78 8.99 -26.12 26.18
CA ALA A 78 9.29 -25.06 27.12
C ALA A 78 8.19 -23.99 27.12
N GLN A 79 7.87 -23.46 28.30
CA GLN A 79 7.05 -22.29 28.48
C GLN A 79 7.95 -21.08 28.75
N LEU A 80 7.99 -20.13 27.82
CA LEU A 80 8.72 -18.88 27.91
C LEU A 80 7.93 -17.84 28.70
N GLY A 81 8.63 -16.96 29.43
CA GLY A 81 8.01 -15.87 30.16
C GLY A 81 8.11 -14.52 29.44
N GLY A 82 6.98 -13.90 29.10
CA GLY A 82 6.98 -12.57 28.47
C GLY A 82 7.62 -11.46 29.31
N ALA A 83 8.13 -10.44 28.63
CA ALA A 83 8.67 -9.23 29.25
C ALA A 83 7.57 -8.46 30.01
N ALA A 84 7.83 -8.20 31.28
CA ALA A 84 7.19 -7.21 32.16
C ALA A 84 5.73 -7.36 32.63
N ASN A 85 4.84 -8.21 32.09
CA ASN A 85 3.50 -8.42 32.68
C ASN A 85 3.00 -9.88 32.56
N ASN A 86 2.39 -10.39 33.62
CA ASN A 86 2.29 -11.82 33.93
C ASN A 86 1.13 -12.60 33.23
N GLU A 87 0.74 -12.23 32.01
CA GLU A 87 -0.39 -12.88 31.31
C GLU A 87 -0.02 -13.63 30.01
N ASP A 88 1.16 -13.38 29.41
CA ASP A 88 1.55 -13.98 28.13
C ASP A 88 2.72 -14.98 28.30
N SER A 89 2.41 -16.20 28.74
CA SER A 89 3.36 -17.32 28.72
C SER A 89 3.21 -18.12 27.43
N GLN A 90 4.27 -18.24 26.64
CA GLN A 90 4.23 -18.95 25.36
C GLN A 90 4.83 -20.34 25.47
N THR A 91 4.15 -21.35 24.93
CA THR A 91 4.73 -22.71 24.81
C THR A 91 5.42 -22.85 23.46
N VAL A 92 6.68 -23.29 23.47
CA VAL A 92 7.50 -23.55 22.29
C VAL A 92 7.99 -25.00 22.26
N ASP A 93 8.07 -25.57 21.07
CA ASP A 93 8.74 -26.86 20.79
C ASP A 93 10.15 -26.55 20.27
N VAL A 94 11.16 -26.79 21.09
CA VAL A 94 12.56 -26.51 20.76
C VAL A 94 13.28 -27.81 20.44
N ARG A 95 13.88 -27.87 19.26
CA ARG A 95 14.67 -29.00 18.81
C ARG A 95 16.14 -28.62 18.73
N TYR A 96 16.95 -29.25 19.57
CA TYR A 96 18.40 -29.06 19.61
C TYR A 96 19.08 -30.17 18.82
N TYR A 97 20.04 -29.75 17.99
CA TYR A 97 20.87 -30.63 17.16
C TYR A 97 22.32 -30.44 17.59
N LEU A 98 22.87 -31.40 18.35
CA LEU A 98 24.23 -31.33 18.88
C LEU A 98 25.13 -32.31 18.13
N SER A 99 26.23 -31.83 17.59
CA SER A 99 27.21 -32.66 16.91
C SER A 99 28.62 -32.08 17.05
N PRO A 100 29.67 -32.92 16.96
CA PRO A 100 31.04 -32.41 16.85
C PRO A 100 31.17 -31.48 15.65
N TYR A 101 31.81 -30.32 15.85
CA TYR A 101 32.00 -29.36 14.76
C TYR A 101 32.95 -29.93 13.71
N ALA A 102 32.41 -30.27 12.54
CA ALA A 102 33.12 -30.82 11.39
C ALA A 102 32.74 -30.04 10.12
N PRO A 103 33.43 -28.93 9.82
CA PRO A 103 33.11 -28.12 8.64
C PRO A 103 33.45 -28.86 7.35
N SER A 104 32.68 -28.61 6.29
CA SER A 104 32.95 -29.15 4.95
C SER A 104 34.32 -28.67 4.45
N ALA A 105 35.27 -29.59 4.30
CA ALA A 105 36.64 -29.28 3.91
C ALA A 105 36.74 -28.65 2.50
N ASP A 106 35.73 -28.87 1.66
CA ASP A 106 35.67 -28.45 0.26
C ASP A 106 34.73 -27.25 0.03
N PHE A 107 34.10 -26.72 1.09
CA PHE A 107 33.27 -25.53 1.05
C PHE A 107 34.13 -24.27 1.00
N GLU A 108 33.82 -23.38 0.07
CA GLU A 108 34.54 -22.12 -0.12
C GLU A 108 33.64 -20.92 0.23
N PRO A 109 33.88 -20.24 1.37
CA PRO A 109 33.09 -19.07 1.74
C PRO A 109 33.09 -17.98 0.67
N VAL A 110 31.95 -17.33 0.48
CA VAL A 110 31.79 -16.21 -0.45
C VAL A 110 31.60 -14.94 0.38
N ARG A 111 32.42 -13.92 0.12
CA ARG A 111 32.23 -12.62 0.75
C ARG A 111 30.94 -12.00 0.20
N SER A 112 30.14 -11.42 1.09
CA SER A 112 29.02 -10.60 0.65
C SER A 112 29.55 -9.42 -0.15
N VAL A 113 29.07 -9.27 -1.37
CA VAL A 113 29.43 -8.18 -2.29
C VAL A 113 28.58 -6.93 -2.00
N ASN A 114 28.99 -5.78 -2.56
CA ASN A 114 28.14 -4.61 -2.61
C ASN A 114 26.84 -4.97 -3.34
N GLN A 115 25.69 -4.73 -2.72
CA GLN A 115 24.41 -5.28 -3.14
C GLN A 115 23.82 -4.60 -4.39
N ASP A 116 24.56 -3.73 -5.07
CA ASP A 116 24.08 -2.97 -6.25
C ASP A 116 23.59 -3.87 -7.38
N VAL A 117 24.17 -5.07 -7.50
CA VAL A 117 23.84 -6.05 -8.54
C VAL A 117 22.92 -7.17 -8.05
N ALA A 118 23.04 -7.60 -6.79
CA ALA A 118 22.26 -8.69 -6.21
C ALA A 118 22.31 -8.67 -4.68
N GLY A 119 21.25 -9.16 -4.03
CA GLY A 119 21.16 -9.25 -2.56
C GLY A 119 21.19 -10.69 -2.08
N PHE A 120 21.99 -10.95 -1.04
CA PHE A 120 22.13 -12.25 -0.42
C PHE A 120 21.98 -12.18 1.10
N PHE A 121 21.37 -13.20 1.69
CA PHE A 121 21.45 -13.40 3.13
C PHE A 121 22.88 -13.72 3.53
N SER A 122 23.28 -13.30 4.72
CA SER A 122 24.66 -13.38 5.18
C SER A 122 24.73 -13.82 6.63
N VAL A 123 25.88 -14.34 7.06
CA VAL A 123 26.13 -14.53 8.50
C VAL A 123 26.55 -13.21 9.14
N THR A 124 26.35 -13.11 10.45
CA THR A 124 26.74 -11.94 11.26
C THR A 124 28.21 -11.57 11.01
N PRO A 125 28.57 -10.27 11.00
CA PRO A 125 29.91 -9.84 10.64
C PRO A 125 30.99 -10.41 11.57
N GLN A 126 32.09 -10.87 11.00
CA GLN A 126 33.17 -11.53 11.73
C GLN A 126 34.42 -10.67 11.76
N LEU A 127 35.01 -10.52 12.96
CA LEU A 127 36.31 -9.87 13.12
C LEU A 127 37.43 -10.83 12.69
N THR A 128 38.23 -10.39 11.74
CA THR A 128 39.46 -11.05 11.29
C THR A 128 40.60 -10.80 12.28
N LEU A 129 41.64 -11.64 12.24
CA LEU A 129 42.83 -11.47 13.11
C LEU A 129 43.56 -10.15 12.83
N GLU A 130 43.41 -9.63 11.61
CA GLU A 130 43.96 -8.35 11.15
C GLU A 130 43.11 -7.14 11.61
N GLY A 131 42.04 -7.37 12.38
CA GLY A 131 41.16 -6.31 12.89
C GLY A 131 40.12 -5.78 11.90
N SER A 132 40.09 -6.30 10.66
CA SER A 132 39.04 -6.00 9.68
C SER A 132 37.78 -6.85 9.92
N THR A 133 36.63 -6.43 9.41
CA THR A 133 35.38 -7.21 9.47
C THR A 133 35.08 -7.87 8.12
N VAL A 134 34.66 -9.14 8.14
CA VAL A 134 34.20 -9.87 6.95
C VAL A 134 32.75 -10.31 7.12
N ILE A 135 31.94 -10.09 6.08
CA ILE A 135 30.56 -10.58 5.98
C ILE A 135 30.55 -11.65 4.89
N ARG A 136 29.99 -12.82 5.18
CA ARG A 136 29.94 -13.95 4.26
C ARG A 136 28.50 -14.24 3.89
N SER A 137 28.23 -14.36 2.59
CA SER A 137 26.91 -14.74 2.08
C SER A 137 26.64 -16.20 2.37
N THR A 138 25.37 -16.51 2.60
CA THR A 138 24.91 -17.87 2.87
C THR A 138 24.59 -18.60 1.58
N ARG A 139 24.99 -19.87 1.49
CA ARG A 139 24.70 -20.74 0.35
C ARG A 139 24.96 -22.21 0.69
N TYR A 140 24.35 -23.11 -0.07
CA TYR A 140 24.74 -24.52 -0.01
C TYR A 140 26.15 -24.76 -0.59
N ASN A 141 26.79 -25.85 -0.15
CA ASN A 141 28.03 -26.32 -0.76
C ASN A 141 27.80 -26.64 -2.23
N ALA A 142 28.58 -26.00 -3.11
CA ALA A 142 28.43 -26.10 -4.57
C ALA A 142 28.75 -27.49 -5.14
N LYS A 143 29.38 -28.37 -4.36
CA LYS A 143 29.81 -29.70 -4.79
C LYS A 143 28.84 -30.83 -4.41
N ALA A 144 27.83 -30.56 -3.57
CA ALA A 144 26.90 -31.58 -3.04
C ALA A 144 25.45 -31.31 -3.48
N PRO A 145 24.67 -32.27 -4.00
CA PRO A 145 23.29 -32.03 -4.49
C PRO A 145 22.40 -31.40 -3.42
N ILE A 146 21.47 -30.55 -3.84
CA ILE A 146 20.50 -29.92 -2.93
C ILE A 146 19.18 -30.68 -3.05
N ILE A 147 18.81 -31.41 -2.01
CA ILE A 147 17.63 -32.29 -2.04
C ILE A 147 16.57 -31.70 -1.11
N TYR A 148 15.39 -31.41 -1.67
CA TYR A 148 14.21 -31.01 -0.90
C TYR A 148 13.23 -32.19 -0.78
N ALA A 149 12.67 -32.35 0.40
CA ALA A 149 11.59 -33.28 0.70
C ALA A 149 10.26 -32.54 0.75
N VAL A 150 9.30 -32.94 -0.09
CA VAL A 150 7.94 -32.42 -0.01
C VAL A 150 7.19 -33.19 1.07
N SER A 151 6.63 -32.46 2.04
CA SER A 151 5.91 -33.08 3.16
C SER A 151 4.79 -34.01 2.69
N SER A 152 4.64 -35.15 3.37
CA SER A 152 3.64 -36.17 3.00
C SER A 152 2.19 -35.68 3.06
N ASN A 153 1.91 -34.63 3.85
CA ASN A 153 0.59 -34.01 3.97
C ASN A 153 0.30 -32.95 2.88
N THR A 154 1.21 -32.69 1.94
CA THR A 154 0.96 -31.80 0.80
C THR A 154 -0.18 -32.37 -0.05
N PRO A 155 -1.28 -31.62 -0.28
CA PRO A 155 -2.42 -32.12 -1.04
C PRO A 155 -2.03 -32.53 -2.45
N ASN A 156 -2.63 -33.62 -2.95
CA ASN A 156 -2.31 -34.17 -4.27
C ASN A 156 -2.43 -33.15 -5.41
N ASP A 157 -3.43 -32.27 -5.34
CA ASP A 157 -3.64 -31.22 -6.35
C ASP A 157 -2.48 -30.23 -6.44
N PHE A 158 -1.73 -30.02 -5.36
CA PHE A 158 -0.65 -29.02 -5.28
C PHE A 158 0.75 -29.65 -5.27
N LYS A 159 0.85 -30.96 -5.07
CA LYS A 159 2.13 -31.68 -4.98
C LYS A 159 3.02 -31.45 -6.19
N GLN A 160 2.47 -31.48 -7.40
CA GLN A 160 3.25 -31.22 -8.61
C GLN A 160 3.69 -29.75 -8.70
N ALA A 161 2.81 -28.80 -8.35
CA ALA A 161 3.17 -27.37 -8.33
C ALA A 161 4.34 -27.08 -7.37
N VAL A 162 4.34 -27.68 -6.18
CA VAL A 162 5.45 -27.58 -5.23
C VAL A 162 6.74 -28.16 -5.84
N LYS A 163 6.68 -29.36 -6.43
CA LYS A 163 7.83 -29.99 -7.08
C LYS A 163 8.42 -29.14 -8.20
N ASP A 164 7.57 -28.62 -9.07
CA ASP A 164 7.99 -27.79 -10.20
C ASP A 164 8.66 -26.49 -9.71
N GLY A 165 8.13 -25.88 -8.63
CA GLY A 165 8.70 -24.68 -8.02
C GLY A 165 10.11 -24.93 -7.47
N ILE A 166 10.33 -26.09 -6.85
CA ILE A 166 11.67 -26.51 -6.42
C ILE A 166 12.59 -26.73 -7.62
N LEU A 167 12.13 -27.48 -8.63
CA LEU A 167 12.93 -27.89 -9.79
C LEU A 167 13.22 -26.74 -10.77
N TYR A 168 12.49 -25.63 -10.68
CA TYR A 168 12.78 -24.37 -11.38
C TYR A 168 14.26 -24.02 -11.36
N TRP A 169 14.88 -24.14 -10.18
CA TRP A 169 16.25 -23.73 -9.95
C TRP A 169 17.27 -24.52 -10.77
N ASN A 170 16.96 -25.73 -11.26
CA ASN A 170 17.82 -26.43 -12.22
C ASN A 170 17.98 -25.67 -13.54
N LYS A 171 16.90 -25.01 -14.01
CA LYS A 171 16.97 -24.13 -15.19
C LYS A 171 17.91 -22.96 -14.92
N VAL A 172 17.85 -22.39 -13.71
CA VAL A 172 18.66 -21.24 -13.27
C VAL A 172 20.14 -21.62 -13.10
N PHE A 173 20.42 -22.76 -12.47
CA PHE A 173 21.78 -23.30 -12.35
C PHE A 173 22.37 -23.68 -13.71
N GLY A 174 21.53 -24.11 -14.66
CA GLY A 174 21.94 -24.66 -15.94
C GLY A 174 22.44 -26.11 -15.86
N GLU A 175 22.15 -26.79 -14.74
CA GLU A 175 22.52 -28.18 -14.46
C GLU A 175 21.52 -28.79 -13.45
N GLU A 176 21.47 -30.12 -13.35
CA GLU A 176 20.62 -30.83 -12.39
C GLU A 176 21.24 -30.79 -10.98
N ARG A 177 21.07 -29.66 -10.30
CA ARG A 177 21.65 -29.36 -9.00
C ARG A 177 20.70 -29.65 -7.84
N VAL A 178 19.41 -29.40 -8.08
CA VAL A 178 18.31 -29.47 -7.14
C VAL A 178 17.45 -30.69 -7.45
N GLN A 179 17.13 -31.47 -6.42
CA GLN A 179 16.34 -32.69 -6.53
C GLN A 179 15.17 -32.64 -5.55
N VAL A 180 14.13 -33.43 -5.85
CA VAL A 180 12.94 -33.53 -5.01
C VAL A 180 12.64 -34.98 -4.66
N LEU A 181 12.30 -35.22 -3.40
CA LEU A 181 11.75 -36.47 -2.92
C LEU A 181 10.46 -36.23 -2.12
N GLU A 182 9.69 -37.29 -1.89
CA GLU A 182 8.58 -37.27 -0.93
C GLU A 182 9.13 -37.56 0.46
N ALA A 183 8.82 -36.71 1.43
CA ALA A 183 9.17 -36.97 2.82
C ALA A 183 8.50 -38.28 3.29
N PRO A 184 9.21 -39.15 4.03
CA PRO A 184 8.59 -40.31 4.67
C PRO A 184 7.39 -39.90 5.54
N ALA A 185 6.43 -40.81 5.73
CA ALA A 185 5.29 -40.56 6.59
C ALA A 185 5.76 -40.21 8.02
N GLY A 186 5.22 -39.13 8.59
CA GLY A 186 5.58 -38.64 9.93
C GLY A 186 6.76 -37.67 9.99
N VAL A 187 7.54 -37.52 8.91
CA VAL A 187 8.61 -36.50 8.83
C VAL A 187 7.97 -35.13 8.56
N THR A 188 8.22 -34.16 9.44
CA THR A 188 7.73 -32.78 9.35
C THR A 188 8.84 -31.77 9.65
N ALA A 189 8.77 -30.57 9.07
CA ALA A 189 9.67 -29.49 9.46
C ALA A 189 9.45 -29.08 10.94
N PRO A 190 10.50 -28.71 11.71
CA PRO A 190 11.93 -28.85 11.40
C PRO A 190 12.47 -30.28 11.50
N ASP A 191 13.27 -30.71 10.51
CA ASP A 191 13.98 -32.01 10.54
C ASP A 191 15.38 -31.89 9.93
N ILE A 192 16.43 -32.21 10.70
CA ILE A 192 17.84 -32.07 10.27
C ILE A 192 18.27 -32.96 9.10
N ASN A 193 17.51 -34.02 8.82
CA ASN A 193 17.90 -34.99 7.80
C ASN A 193 17.48 -34.56 6.40
N TYR A 194 16.52 -33.64 6.29
CA TYR A 194 15.85 -33.29 5.04
C TYR A 194 15.66 -31.78 4.94
N ASN A 195 15.98 -31.15 3.81
CA ASN A 195 15.46 -29.82 3.56
C ASN A 195 13.96 -29.95 3.25
N ILE A 196 13.03 -29.48 4.08
CA ILE A 196 11.59 -29.80 3.94
C ILE A 196 10.81 -28.62 3.39
N VAL A 197 9.98 -28.87 2.36
CA VAL A 197 8.85 -27.99 2.03
C VAL A 197 7.61 -28.53 2.71
N GLN A 198 7.23 -27.88 3.81
CA GLN A 198 6.15 -28.26 4.71
C GLN A 198 4.85 -27.57 4.32
N TRP A 199 3.83 -28.38 3.97
CA TRP A 199 2.47 -27.89 3.81
C TRP A 199 1.84 -27.62 5.18
N VAL A 200 1.37 -26.39 5.40
CA VAL A 200 0.71 -25.97 6.62
C VAL A 200 -0.76 -25.70 6.31
N PRO A 201 -1.71 -26.53 6.80
CA PRO A 201 -3.15 -26.36 6.53
C PRO A 201 -3.71 -25.20 7.35
N TYR A 202 -3.35 -23.97 6.98
CA TYR A 202 -3.73 -22.73 7.63
C TYR A 202 -4.26 -21.71 6.62
N ASP A 203 -5.54 -21.84 6.26
CA ASP A 203 -6.16 -21.09 5.15
C ASP A 203 -6.27 -19.57 5.38
N THR A 204 -6.06 -19.08 6.60
CA THR A 204 -6.15 -17.65 6.94
C THR A 204 -4.79 -16.97 7.08
N ALA A 205 -3.70 -17.74 7.06
CA ALA A 205 -2.35 -17.23 7.19
C ALA A 205 -1.78 -16.94 5.80
N GLY A 206 -1.84 -15.67 5.39
CA GLY A 206 -1.45 -15.24 4.05
C GLY A 206 0.06 -15.16 3.79
N PHE A 207 0.89 -15.87 4.55
CA PHE A 207 2.36 -15.82 4.45
C PHE A 207 2.95 -17.18 4.12
N ALA A 208 4.06 -17.21 3.40
CA ALA A 208 4.98 -18.33 3.32
C ALA A 208 6.31 -17.85 3.90
N TYR A 209 7.13 -18.78 4.40
CA TYR A 209 8.40 -18.41 5.01
C TYR A 209 9.42 -19.53 4.90
N ALA A 210 10.67 -19.15 4.63
CA ALA A 210 11.83 -20.02 4.56
C ALA A 210 12.80 -19.76 5.73
N ASP A 211 13.30 -20.84 6.32
CA ASP A 211 14.36 -20.83 7.34
C ASP A 211 15.48 -21.84 7.02
N ALA A 212 16.67 -21.60 7.53
CA ALA A 212 17.89 -22.29 7.17
C ALA A 212 18.90 -22.19 8.31
N GLN A 213 19.42 -23.35 8.68
CA GLN A 213 20.56 -23.46 9.57
C GLN A 213 21.83 -23.27 8.75
N MET A 214 22.59 -22.23 9.07
CA MET A 214 23.89 -21.98 8.46
C MET A 214 25.02 -22.15 9.47
N ASP A 215 26.20 -22.58 9.03
CA ASP A 215 27.41 -22.43 9.82
C ASP A 215 27.73 -20.93 9.95
N PRO A 216 27.63 -20.33 11.16
CA PRO A 216 27.83 -18.90 11.36
C PRO A 216 29.28 -18.47 11.07
N ARG A 217 30.22 -19.43 10.96
CA ARG A 217 31.63 -19.19 10.63
C ARG A 217 31.85 -19.11 9.12
N SER A 218 31.25 -19.98 8.33
CA SER A 218 31.53 -20.11 6.90
C SER A 218 30.45 -19.50 5.99
N GLY A 219 29.19 -19.46 6.45
CA GLY A 219 28.02 -19.19 5.62
C GLY A 219 27.49 -20.42 4.87
N GLU A 220 28.01 -21.61 5.14
CA GLU A 220 27.46 -22.84 4.55
C GLU A 220 26.06 -23.12 5.10
N ILE A 221 25.07 -23.23 4.21
CA ILE A 221 23.73 -23.71 4.56
C ILE A 221 23.82 -25.22 4.74
N LEU A 222 23.48 -25.69 5.93
CA LEU A 222 23.53 -27.11 6.33
C LEU A 222 22.17 -27.79 6.15
N HIS A 223 21.10 -27.03 6.40
CA HIS A 223 19.73 -27.51 6.42
C HIS A 223 18.77 -26.34 6.19
N SER A 224 17.65 -26.55 5.51
CA SER A 224 16.61 -25.53 5.31
C SER A 224 15.19 -26.09 5.37
N GLN A 225 14.23 -25.20 5.60
CA GLN A 225 12.83 -25.54 5.75
C GLN A 225 12.00 -24.42 5.15
N ILE A 226 10.89 -24.79 4.53
CA ILE A 226 9.95 -23.87 3.93
C ILE A 226 8.57 -24.22 4.47
N TYR A 227 7.87 -23.24 5.01
CA TYR A 227 6.50 -23.37 5.47
C TYR A 227 5.57 -22.73 4.45
N LEU A 228 4.85 -23.57 3.71
CA LEU A 228 3.90 -23.14 2.70
C LEU A 228 2.48 -23.30 3.25
N THR A 229 1.83 -22.18 3.53
CA THR A 229 0.46 -22.17 4.04
C THR A 229 -0.55 -22.48 2.92
N SER A 230 -1.65 -23.12 3.28
CA SER A 230 -2.73 -23.42 2.35
C SER A 230 -3.47 -22.18 1.83
N ALA A 231 -3.19 -20.99 2.37
CA ALA A 231 -3.73 -19.72 1.89
C ALA A 231 -3.35 -19.42 0.43
N PHE A 232 -2.19 -19.85 -0.06
CA PHE A 232 -1.80 -19.66 -1.47
C PHE A 232 -2.52 -20.62 -2.43
N ALA A 233 -3.08 -21.72 -1.92
CA ALA A 233 -3.93 -22.64 -2.70
C ALA A 233 -5.39 -22.19 -2.80
N TYR A 234 -5.71 -20.99 -2.29
CA TYR A 234 -7.06 -20.51 -2.09
C TYR A 234 -7.62 -19.83 -3.34
N LEU A 235 -8.31 -20.58 -4.21
CA LEU A 235 -9.13 -20.00 -5.29
C LEU A 235 -10.42 -20.79 -5.59
N GLY A 236 -10.79 -21.80 -4.80
CA GLY A 236 -11.98 -22.65 -5.05
C GLY A 236 -13.21 -22.33 -4.19
N LYS A 237 -14.42 -22.60 -4.71
CA LYS A 237 -15.72 -22.37 -4.03
C LYS A 237 -15.91 -23.12 -2.71
N ASP A 238 -15.28 -24.28 -2.53
CA ASP A 238 -15.40 -25.09 -1.30
C ASP A 238 -14.35 -24.76 -0.24
N ARG A 239 -13.18 -24.26 -0.63
CA ARG A 239 -12.06 -23.95 0.29
C ARG A 239 -12.15 -22.54 0.87
N SER A 240 -13.14 -21.78 0.43
CA SER A 240 -13.44 -20.42 0.87
C SER A 240 -14.10 -20.28 2.25
N ARG A 241 -14.47 -21.42 2.84
CA ARG A 241 -15.21 -21.50 4.10
C ARG A 241 -14.36 -21.15 5.33
N VAL A 242 -13.04 -21.09 5.19
CA VAL A 242 -12.10 -21.05 6.33
C VAL A 242 -11.41 -19.68 6.51
N ALA A 243 -11.45 -18.79 5.52
CA ALA A 243 -10.69 -17.53 5.45
C ALA A 243 -11.06 -16.44 6.49
N GLN A 244 -11.89 -16.75 7.48
CA GLN A 244 -12.60 -15.73 8.23
C GLN A 244 -12.21 -15.63 9.72
N LYS A 245 -11.16 -16.34 10.16
CA LYS A 245 -10.44 -16.05 11.41
C LYS A 245 -9.00 -15.65 11.11
N ARG A 246 -8.78 -14.41 10.69
CA ARG A 246 -7.44 -13.84 10.69
C ARG A 246 -7.05 -13.51 12.11
N ARG A 247 -6.14 -14.31 12.67
CA ARG A 247 -5.25 -13.83 13.73
C ARG A 247 -3.91 -13.61 13.04
N ALA A 248 -3.31 -12.44 13.24
CA ALA A 248 -1.86 -12.36 13.12
C ALA A 248 -1.34 -13.36 14.17
N VAL A 249 -0.92 -14.52 13.71
CA VAL A 249 -0.17 -15.45 14.55
C VAL A 249 1.27 -15.27 14.14
N SER A 250 1.84 -14.20 14.67
CA SER A 250 3.22 -14.29 15.06
C SER A 250 3.26 -15.09 16.37
N LEU A 251 4.36 -15.76 16.68
CA LEU A 251 4.56 -16.22 18.05
C LEU A 251 4.44 -14.93 18.92
N ALA A 252 3.56 -14.87 19.93
CA ALA A 252 3.41 -13.63 20.70
C ALA A 252 4.75 -13.27 21.37
N GLY A 253 5.38 -12.16 20.93
CA GLY A 253 6.76 -11.81 21.30
C GLY A 253 7.81 -11.99 20.19
N PHE A 254 7.40 -12.53 19.03
CA PHE A 254 8.17 -12.63 17.81
C PHE A 254 7.34 -11.94 16.72
N GLU A 255 7.96 -11.14 15.87
CA GLU A 255 7.29 -10.68 14.66
C GLU A 255 7.48 -11.73 13.54
N SER A 256 6.62 -11.75 12.51
CA SER A 256 6.98 -12.47 11.27
C SER A 256 8.31 -11.91 10.75
N SER A 257 9.09 -12.69 9.99
CA SER A 257 10.32 -12.15 9.39
C SER A 257 9.99 -10.87 8.60
N HIS A 258 10.48 -9.73 9.07
CA HIS A 258 10.47 -8.45 8.36
C HIS A 258 11.04 -8.54 6.92
N LEU A 259 11.98 -9.46 6.70
CA LEU A 259 12.62 -9.79 5.44
C LEU A 259 11.83 -10.76 4.56
N CYS A 260 10.70 -11.30 5.03
CA CYS A 260 9.77 -12.14 4.28
C CYS A 260 8.34 -11.96 4.82
N ASP A 261 7.71 -10.85 4.43
CA ASP A 261 6.33 -10.50 4.81
C ASP A 261 5.46 -10.31 3.57
N TYR A 262 5.04 -11.44 2.99
CA TYR A 262 4.13 -11.45 1.85
C TYR A 262 2.70 -11.24 2.33
N ASP A 263 2.10 -10.07 2.07
CA ASP A 263 0.69 -9.82 2.34
C ASP A 263 -0.20 -10.31 1.18
N LEU A 264 -0.80 -11.48 1.36
CA LEU A 264 -1.74 -12.06 0.40
C LEU A 264 -2.97 -11.16 0.12
N GLU A 265 -3.45 -10.37 1.08
CA GLU A 265 -4.57 -9.46 0.82
C GLU A 265 -4.14 -8.34 -0.11
N GLU A 266 -2.97 -7.76 0.11
CA GLU A 266 -2.41 -6.73 -0.76
C GLU A 266 -2.15 -7.26 -2.16
N ALA A 267 -1.60 -8.48 -2.29
CA ALA A 267 -1.37 -9.15 -3.57
C ALA A 267 -2.65 -9.41 -4.38
N LEU A 268 -3.76 -9.75 -3.69
CA LEU A 268 -5.05 -10.06 -4.32
C LEU A 268 -5.95 -8.83 -4.51
N ALA A 269 -5.68 -7.71 -3.83
CA ALA A 269 -6.51 -6.52 -3.87
C ALA A 269 -6.77 -6.01 -5.31
N PRO A 270 -5.78 -6.00 -6.24
CA PRO A 270 -6.01 -5.59 -7.63
C PRO A 270 -6.82 -6.60 -8.45
N SER A 271 -6.97 -7.84 -7.97
CA SER A 271 -7.34 -9.01 -8.78
C SER A 271 -8.79 -9.46 -8.62
N ALA A 272 -9.63 -8.64 -7.97
CA ALA A 272 -11.01 -8.99 -7.65
C ALA A 272 -11.83 -9.42 -8.89
N ASP A 273 -11.62 -8.79 -10.05
CA ASP A 273 -12.35 -9.14 -11.28
C ASP A 273 -11.83 -10.40 -11.95
N ALA A 274 -10.51 -10.63 -11.93
CA ALA A 274 -9.91 -11.86 -12.45
C ALA A 274 -10.40 -13.07 -11.65
N ILE A 275 -10.43 -12.97 -10.32
CA ILE A 275 -10.94 -14.01 -9.41
C ILE A 275 -12.43 -14.26 -9.67
N ARG A 276 -13.26 -13.21 -9.85
CA ARG A 276 -14.69 -13.36 -10.18
C ARG A 276 -14.90 -14.04 -11.54
N GLY A 277 -14.13 -13.64 -12.56
CA GLY A 277 -14.20 -14.25 -13.89
C GLY A 277 -13.84 -15.74 -13.86
N LEU A 278 -12.81 -16.09 -13.09
CA LEU A 278 -12.41 -17.49 -12.85
C LEU A 278 -13.53 -18.30 -12.18
N LEU A 279 -14.28 -17.73 -11.24
CA LEU A 279 -15.25 -18.47 -10.42
C LEU A 279 -16.66 -18.61 -11.01
N ALA A 280 -16.92 -18.03 -12.19
CA ALA A 280 -18.27 -17.87 -12.73
C ALA A 280 -18.96 -19.15 -13.26
N SER A 281 -18.27 -20.29 -13.41
CA SER A 281 -18.83 -21.55 -13.96
C SER A 281 -18.14 -22.81 -13.41
N GLU A 282 -18.65 -24.01 -13.68
CA GLU A 282 -17.95 -25.29 -13.34
C GLU A 282 -16.63 -25.44 -14.11
N ALA A 283 -16.57 -25.02 -15.38
CA ALA A 283 -15.30 -24.88 -16.10
C ALA A 283 -14.35 -23.88 -15.43
N GLY A 284 -14.91 -22.97 -14.63
CA GLY A 284 -14.18 -22.04 -13.78
C GLY A 284 -13.45 -22.69 -12.60
N GLU A 285 -13.92 -23.82 -12.07
CA GLU A 285 -13.26 -24.49 -10.94
C GLU A 285 -11.92 -25.11 -11.35
N ALA A 286 -11.88 -25.78 -12.51
CA ALA A 286 -10.62 -26.32 -13.04
C ALA A 286 -9.61 -25.20 -13.35
N LYS A 287 -10.09 -24.06 -13.86
CA LYS A 287 -9.26 -22.89 -14.14
C LYS A 287 -8.75 -22.22 -12.87
N ALA A 288 -9.61 -22.10 -11.85
CA ALA A 288 -9.24 -21.58 -10.55
C ALA A 288 -8.23 -22.50 -9.85
N LEU A 289 -8.39 -23.83 -9.97
CA LEU A 289 -7.41 -24.78 -9.47
C LEU A 289 -6.05 -24.62 -10.19
N LYS A 290 -6.05 -24.49 -11.52
CA LYS A 290 -4.81 -24.22 -12.29
C LYS A 290 -4.13 -22.93 -11.85
N ALA A 291 -4.89 -21.85 -11.68
CA ALA A 291 -4.37 -20.58 -11.18
C ALA A 291 -3.77 -20.72 -9.77
N ALA A 292 -4.42 -21.48 -8.88
CA ALA A 292 -3.92 -21.72 -7.53
C ALA A 292 -2.64 -22.59 -7.55
N GLN A 293 -2.59 -23.59 -8.42
CA GLN A 293 -1.41 -24.42 -8.62
C GLN A 293 -0.24 -23.58 -9.14
N ASP A 294 -0.47 -22.69 -10.10
CA ASP A 294 0.56 -21.80 -10.61
C ASP A 294 1.04 -20.82 -9.54
N TYR A 295 0.13 -20.28 -8.74
CA TYR A 295 0.51 -19.39 -7.64
C TYR A 295 1.37 -20.12 -6.60
N VAL A 296 0.94 -21.30 -6.15
CA VAL A 296 1.72 -22.18 -5.26
C VAL A 296 3.09 -22.50 -5.86
N ARG A 297 3.18 -22.70 -7.18
CA ARG A 297 4.44 -22.95 -7.87
C ARG A 297 5.38 -21.76 -7.82
N GLN A 298 4.86 -20.55 -8.08
CA GLN A 298 5.65 -19.32 -8.01
C GLN A 298 6.15 -19.07 -6.57
N VAL A 299 5.28 -19.19 -5.56
CA VAL A 299 5.65 -19.01 -4.16
C VAL A 299 6.65 -20.08 -3.72
N THR A 300 6.48 -21.34 -4.12
CA THR A 300 7.48 -22.38 -3.81
C THR A 300 8.84 -22.07 -4.42
N ALA A 301 8.88 -21.60 -5.68
CA ALA A 301 10.15 -21.20 -6.31
C ALA A 301 10.81 -20.02 -5.58
N HIS A 302 10.01 -19.06 -5.11
CA HIS A 302 10.43 -17.91 -4.31
C HIS A 302 11.09 -18.35 -2.99
N GLU A 303 10.40 -19.18 -2.19
CA GLU A 303 10.92 -19.66 -0.91
C GLU A 303 12.18 -20.51 -1.07
N VAL A 304 12.24 -21.34 -2.12
CA VAL A 304 13.48 -22.08 -2.44
C VAL A 304 14.61 -21.10 -2.76
N GLY A 305 14.34 -19.99 -3.46
CA GLY A 305 15.33 -18.93 -3.69
C GLY A 305 15.93 -18.36 -2.41
N HIS A 306 15.10 -18.12 -1.38
CA HIS A 306 15.59 -17.73 -0.05
C HIS A 306 16.53 -18.78 0.55
N THR A 307 16.13 -20.05 0.55
CA THR A 307 17.00 -21.15 1.05
C THR A 307 18.27 -21.37 0.22
N LEU A 308 18.34 -20.87 -1.02
CA LEU A 308 19.56 -20.84 -1.83
C LEU A 308 20.46 -19.64 -1.50
N GLY A 309 20.00 -18.72 -0.65
CA GLY A 309 20.74 -17.54 -0.18
C GLY A 309 20.30 -16.20 -0.78
N LEU A 310 19.25 -16.17 -1.60
CA LEU A 310 18.82 -14.96 -2.31
C LEU A 310 17.84 -14.11 -1.48
N ARG A 311 17.98 -12.79 -1.57
CA ARG A 311 17.00 -11.83 -1.04
C ARG A 311 15.97 -11.45 -2.09
N HIS A 312 14.93 -10.73 -1.65
CA HIS A 312 13.92 -10.16 -2.52
C HIS A 312 14.49 -9.23 -3.58
N ASN A 313 13.81 -9.19 -4.73
CA ASN A 313 13.99 -8.19 -5.77
C ASN A 313 12.66 -7.53 -6.13
N PHE A 314 12.30 -6.44 -5.43
CA PHE A 314 11.06 -5.66 -5.69
C PHE A 314 11.15 -4.70 -6.88
N ALA A 315 12.19 -4.83 -7.71
CA ALA A 315 12.32 -4.12 -8.98
C ALA A 315 12.26 -5.10 -10.17
N GLY A 316 11.90 -6.36 -9.92
CA GLY A 316 11.85 -7.40 -10.94
C GLY A 316 10.82 -7.09 -12.03
N SER A 317 9.67 -6.55 -11.64
CA SER A 317 8.51 -6.17 -12.44
C SER A 317 8.84 -5.13 -13.51
N LEU A 318 9.85 -4.30 -13.29
CA LEU A 318 10.35 -3.31 -14.26
C LEU A 318 10.87 -3.93 -15.56
N ALA A 319 11.15 -5.24 -15.56
CA ALA A 319 11.54 -5.99 -16.75
C ALA A 319 10.34 -6.44 -17.60
N ALA A 320 9.11 -6.17 -17.16
CA ALA A 320 7.91 -6.54 -17.89
C ALA A 320 7.91 -5.95 -19.32
N ASN A 321 7.39 -6.70 -20.28
CA ASN A 321 7.42 -6.32 -21.70
C ASN A 321 6.06 -5.99 -22.31
N TYR A 322 5.08 -5.65 -21.47
CA TYR A 322 3.73 -5.25 -21.85
C TYR A 322 3.32 -3.95 -21.13
N SER A 323 2.37 -3.22 -21.70
CA SER A 323 1.73 -2.07 -21.04
C SER A 323 0.53 -2.52 -20.21
N LEU A 324 0.13 -1.73 -19.21
CA LEU A 324 -1.01 -2.07 -18.37
C LEU A 324 -2.34 -1.99 -19.12
N ALA A 325 -2.37 -1.29 -20.25
CA ALA A 325 -3.48 -1.35 -21.21
C ALA A 325 -3.66 -2.76 -21.83
N GLN A 326 -2.56 -3.51 -22.02
CA GLN A 326 -2.57 -4.89 -22.56
C GLN A 326 -2.78 -5.94 -21.47
N ARG A 327 -2.56 -5.60 -20.19
CA ARG A 327 -2.63 -6.52 -19.04
C ARG A 327 -3.93 -7.33 -19.03
N LYS A 328 -5.07 -6.66 -19.24
CA LYS A 328 -6.38 -7.33 -19.22
C LYS A 328 -6.44 -8.49 -20.23
N ASP A 329 -6.03 -8.25 -21.46
CA ASP A 329 -6.09 -9.25 -22.53
C ASP A 329 -5.12 -10.40 -22.26
N LEU A 330 -3.96 -10.13 -21.67
CA LEU A 330 -2.99 -11.15 -21.25
C LEU A 330 -3.58 -12.06 -20.18
N VAL A 331 -4.17 -11.47 -19.13
CA VAL A 331 -4.81 -12.21 -18.04
C VAL A 331 -6.00 -13.01 -18.57
N GLU A 332 -6.86 -12.42 -19.40
CA GLU A 332 -7.97 -13.14 -20.01
C GLU A 332 -7.51 -14.29 -20.91
N SER A 333 -6.40 -14.12 -21.64
CA SER A 333 -5.79 -15.19 -22.42
C SER A 333 -5.28 -16.32 -21.53
N TYR A 334 -4.56 -16.01 -20.45
CA TYR A 334 -4.11 -17.00 -19.48
C TYR A 334 -5.31 -17.74 -18.86
N VAL A 335 -6.35 -17.03 -18.43
CA VAL A 335 -7.56 -17.64 -17.83
C VAL A 335 -8.29 -18.52 -18.86
N ARG A 336 -8.27 -18.15 -20.13
CA ARG A 336 -8.89 -18.95 -21.20
C ARG A 336 -8.10 -20.22 -21.49
N ASP A 337 -6.79 -20.09 -21.66
CA ASP A 337 -5.92 -21.10 -22.27
C ASP A 337 -5.14 -21.93 -21.23
N GLY A 338 -5.07 -21.46 -19.98
CA GLY A 338 -4.34 -22.09 -18.87
C GLY A 338 -2.81 -21.96 -18.97
N ALA A 339 -2.33 -21.09 -19.86
CA ALA A 339 -0.91 -20.89 -20.13
C ALA A 339 -0.62 -19.41 -20.38
N THR A 340 0.53 -18.94 -19.91
CA THR A 340 0.97 -17.56 -20.14
C THR A 340 1.27 -17.36 -21.62
N PRO A 341 0.81 -16.27 -22.26
CA PRO A 341 1.13 -16.02 -23.67
C PRO A 341 2.64 -16.04 -23.92
N LYS A 342 3.04 -16.66 -25.03
CA LYS A 342 4.46 -16.85 -25.36
C LYS A 342 5.19 -15.51 -25.40
N ASP A 343 6.46 -15.52 -24.98
CA ASP A 343 7.38 -14.37 -24.98
C ASP A 343 6.95 -13.23 -24.04
N THR A 344 5.90 -13.42 -23.23
CA THR A 344 5.55 -12.49 -22.13
C THR A 344 6.65 -12.52 -21.07
N VAL A 345 7.03 -11.37 -20.55
CA VAL A 345 7.85 -11.24 -19.35
C VAL A 345 7.03 -10.43 -18.36
N VAL A 346 6.76 -11.01 -17.19
CA VAL A 346 6.01 -10.33 -16.12
C VAL A 346 6.92 -9.79 -15.02
N SER A 347 8.04 -10.46 -14.76
CA SER A 347 9.13 -9.98 -13.91
C SER A 347 10.43 -10.70 -14.28
N SER A 348 11.57 -10.13 -13.90
CA SER A 348 12.89 -10.72 -14.12
C SER A 348 13.33 -11.72 -13.04
N SER A 349 12.56 -11.87 -11.96
CA SER A 349 12.91 -12.70 -10.81
C SER A 349 11.69 -13.32 -10.14
N VAL A 350 11.81 -14.58 -9.67
CA VAL A 350 10.81 -15.15 -8.75
C VAL A 350 10.81 -14.45 -7.39
N MET A 351 11.90 -13.75 -7.03
CA MET A 351 12.09 -13.05 -5.75
C MET A 351 11.33 -11.73 -5.64
N ASP A 352 10.43 -11.45 -6.59
CA ASP A 352 9.61 -10.25 -6.66
C ASP A 352 8.22 -10.47 -6.02
N TYR A 353 7.65 -9.42 -5.44
CA TYR A 353 6.27 -9.43 -4.95
C TYR A 353 5.38 -8.79 -6.00
N MET A 354 4.74 -9.62 -6.81
CA MET A 354 3.84 -9.16 -7.85
C MET A 354 2.38 -9.31 -7.40
N PRO A 355 1.43 -8.60 -8.03
CA PRO A 355 0.01 -8.91 -7.89
C PRO A 355 -0.29 -10.34 -8.33
N PHE A 356 -1.46 -10.83 -7.93
CA PHE A 356 -1.83 -12.23 -8.13
C PHE A 356 -1.85 -12.65 -9.62
N GLU A 357 -2.32 -11.81 -10.54
CA GLU A 357 -2.39 -12.22 -11.96
C GLU A 357 -1.02 -12.37 -12.62
N GLU A 358 -0.05 -11.55 -12.25
CA GLU A 358 1.33 -11.74 -12.65
C GLU A 358 1.93 -12.97 -11.97
N SER A 359 1.60 -13.21 -10.69
CA SER A 359 2.10 -14.36 -9.95
C SER A 359 1.65 -15.71 -10.55
N ILE A 360 0.40 -15.83 -11.01
CA ILE A 360 -0.06 -17.04 -11.71
C ILE A 360 0.55 -17.18 -13.09
N MET A 361 0.72 -16.08 -13.83
CA MET A 361 1.39 -16.12 -15.13
C MET A 361 2.86 -16.52 -14.98
N PHE A 362 3.55 -15.97 -13.99
CA PHE A 362 4.93 -16.33 -13.65
C PHE A 362 4.99 -17.81 -13.20
N GLY A 363 4.03 -18.24 -12.39
CA GLY A 363 3.89 -19.62 -11.95
C GLY A 363 3.79 -20.63 -13.10
N ASP A 364 3.10 -20.29 -14.19
CA ASP A 364 3.11 -21.13 -15.40
C ASP A 364 4.47 -21.12 -16.10
N GLN A 365 5.14 -19.96 -16.17
CA GLN A 365 6.48 -19.82 -16.78
C GLN A 365 7.54 -20.65 -16.05
N VAL A 366 7.47 -20.69 -14.72
CA VAL A 366 8.33 -21.53 -13.87
C VAL A 366 8.28 -22.99 -14.31
N ALA A 367 7.10 -23.53 -14.59
CA ALA A 367 6.95 -24.90 -15.07
C ALA A 367 7.34 -25.07 -16.55
N HIS A 368 6.74 -24.28 -17.45
CA HIS A 368 6.58 -24.69 -18.85
C HIS A 368 7.27 -23.83 -19.90
N GLN A 369 7.91 -22.71 -19.53
CA GLN A 369 8.45 -21.76 -20.53
C GLN A 369 9.96 -21.52 -20.43
N GLY A 370 10.57 -21.32 -21.60
CA GLY A 370 11.74 -20.48 -21.82
C GLY A 370 13.06 -20.85 -21.13
N ALA A 371 13.98 -19.89 -21.21
CA ALA A 371 15.18 -19.85 -20.39
C ALA A 371 14.82 -19.41 -18.96
N ALA A 372 15.71 -19.72 -18.00
CA ALA A 372 15.58 -19.19 -16.65
C ALA A 372 15.52 -17.65 -16.63
N MET A 373 14.89 -17.11 -15.59
CA MET A 373 14.67 -15.68 -15.47
C MET A 373 16.00 -14.96 -15.32
N ALA A 374 16.09 -13.78 -15.95
CA ALA A 374 17.36 -13.11 -16.17
C ALA A 374 18.05 -12.72 -14.85
N TYR A 375 17.31 -12.19 -13.88
CA TYR A 375 17.89 -11.79 -12.59
C TYR A 375 18.30 -13.02 -11.77
N ASP A 376 17.41 -14.01 -11.64
CA ASP A 376 17.67 -15.24 -10.87
C ASP A 376 18.94 -15.93 -11.36
N THR A 377 19.12 -16.00 -12.68
CA THR A 377 20.32 -16.58 -13.32
C THR A 377 21.57 -15.81 -12.91
N LYS A 378 21.56 -14.48 -13.02
CA LYS A 378 22.71 -13.65 -12.66
C LYS A 378 23.03 -13.73 -11.17
N ALA A 379 22.02 -13.73 -10.30
CA ALA A 379 22.18 -13.84 -8.86
C ALA A 379 22.82 -15.19 -8.45
N ILE A 380 22.37 -16.31 -9.02
CA ILE A 380 22.97 -17.63 -8.80
C ILE A 380 24.40 -17.71 -9.36
N GLU A 381 24.66 -17.13 -10.53
CA GLU A 381 26.01 -17.09 -11.09
C GLU A 381 26.98 -16.27 -10.24
N ILE A 382 26.52 -15.16 -9.64
CA ILE A 382 27.32 -14.38 -8.69
C ILE A 382 27.60 -15.21 -7.44
N LEU A 383 26.57 -15.82 -6.84
CA LEU A 383 26.71 -16.50 -5.54
C LEU A 383 27.43 -17.85 -5.62
N TYR A 384 27.04 -18.70 -6.57
CA TYR A 384 27.54 -20.09 -6.68
C TYR A 384 28.68 -20.24 -7.67
N LYS A 385 28.72 -19.42 -8.74
CA LYS A 385 29.79 -19.47 -9.77
C LYS A 385 30.80 -18.34 -9.62
N LYS A 386 30.64 -17.45 -8.64
CA LYS A 386 31.54 -16.33 -8.32
C LYS A 386 31.79 -15.41 -9.53
N LYS A 387 30.81 -15.30 -10.43
CA LYS A 387 30.89 -14.39 -11.58
C LYS A 387 30.70 -12.94 -11.13
N THR A 388 31.35 -12.03 -11.83
CA THR A 388 31.18 -10.59 -11.63
C THR A 388 30.46 -9.98 -12.82
N TYR A 389 29.48 -9.13 -12.55
CA TYR A 389 28.73 -8.40 -13.57
C TYR A 389 28.84 -6.89 -13.34
N LYS A 390 28.72 -6.12 -14.43
CA LYS A 390 28.52 -4.68 -14.32
C LYS A 390 27.05 -4.39 -14.02
N LEU A 391 26.78 -3.22 -13.46
CA LEU A 391 25.45 -2.82 -13.01
C LEU A 391 24.44 -2.77 -14.16
N GLU A 392 24.89 -2.36 -15.34
CA GLU A 392 24.12 -2.29 -16.58
C GLU A 392 23.81 -3.65 -17.22
N ASP A 393 24.56 -4.71 -16.85
CA ASP A 393 24.41 -6.06 -17.41
C ASP A 393 23.44 -6.94 -16.59
N VAL A 394 22.95 -6.43 -15.46
CA VAL A 394 22.03 -7.13 -14.56
C VAL A 394 20.70 -6.39 -14.55
N PRO A 395 19.55 -7.11 -14.58
CA PRO A 395 18.25 -6.49 -14.34
C PRO A 395 18.24 -5.64 -13.06
N VAL A 396 17.33 -4.67 -13.00
CA VAL A 396 17.22 -3.78 -11.86
C VAL A 396 16.96 -4.61 -10.60
N PHE A 397 17.68 -4.29 -9.54
CA PHE A 397 17.62 -5.01 -8.28
C PHE A 397 17.31 -4.05 -7.13
N CYS A 398 16.30 -4.35 -6.33
CA CYS A 398 16.07 -3.65 -5.07
C CYS A 398 15.58 -4.59 -3.95
N THR A 399 16.08 -4.35 -2.74
CA THR A 399 15.88 -5.20 -1.56
C THR A 399 14.82 -4.63 -0.61
N ASP A 400 14.50 -5.33 0.48
CA ASP A 400 13.53 -4.91 1.51
C ASP A 400 13.77 -3.50 2.03
N SER A 401 15.03 -3.19 2.37
CA SER A 401 15.40 -1.86 2.86
C SER A 401 15.38 -0.77 1.78
N ALA A 402 15.24 -1.13 0.51
CA ALA A 402 15.11 -0.17 -0.58
C ALA A 402 13.64 0.17 -0.88
N VAL A 403 12.69 -0.65 -0.42
CA VAL A 403 11.25 -0.42 -0.61
C VAL A 403 10.86 0.95 -0.03
N GLY A 404 10.09 1.72 -0.79
CA GLY A 404 9.67 3.07 -0.39
C GLY A 404 10.76 4.15 -0.46
N ARG A 405 12.04 3.78 -0.63
CA ARG A 405 13.14 4.76 -0.86
C ARG A 405 13.22 5.19 -2.32
N TYR A 406 12.84 4.30 -3.24
CA TYR A 406 12.77 4.55 -4.66
C TYR A 406 11.34 4.32 -5.15
N VAL A 407 10.90 5.14 -6.09
CA VAL A 407 9.56 5.08 -6.69
C VAL A 407 9.36 3.77 -7.46
N ASP A 408 10.40 3.28 -8.10
CA ASP A 408 10.47 2.07 -8.91
C ASP A 408 11.03 0.87 -8.11
N CYS A 409 10.76 0.84 -6.80
CA CYS A 409 11.04 -0.27 -5.90
C CYS A 409 9.91 -0.39 -4.88
N GLN A 410 8.86 -1.14 -5.23
CA GLN A 410 7.65 -1.27 -4.43
C GLN A 410 7.19 -2.73 -4.40
N ARG A 411 6.49 -3.10 -3.32
CA ARG A 411 5.83 -4.41 -3.26
C ARG A 411 4.51 -4.34 -4.03
N PHE A 412 4.13 -5.45 -4.64
CA PHE A 412 2.87 -5.64 -5.35
C PHE A 412 2.64 -4.65 -6.50
N ASP A 413 3.73 -4.28 -7.19
CA ASP A 413 3.68 -3.51 -8.43
C ASP A 413 3.81 -4.39 -9.68
N THR A 414 3.47 -3.83 -10.83
CA THR A 414 3.54 -4.54 -12.12
C THR A 414 3.78 -3.58 -13.26
N GLY A 415 4.31 -4.12 -14.36
CA GLY A 415 4.62 -3.38 -15.57
C GLY A 415 5.98 -2.69 -15.52
N ALA A 416 6.39 -2.15 -16.67
CA ALA A 416 7.70 -1.51 -16.82
C ALA A 416 7.78 -0.09 -16.24
N SER A 417 6.65 0.46 -15.78
CA SER A 417 6.51 1.85 -15.35
C SER A 417 5.61 1.96 -14.12
N THR A 418 6.21 2.38 -13.00
CA THR A 418 5.46 2.66 -11.77
C THR A 418 4.53 3.88 -11.90
N VAL A 419 4.82 4.77 -12.86
CA VAL A 419 3.93 5.89 -13.21
C VAL A 419 2.66 5.37 -13.89
N GLU A 420 2.81 4.45 -14.85
CA GLU A 420 1.67 3.76 -15.49
C GLU A 420 0.87 2.97 -14.47
N PHE A 421 1.54 2.26 -13.56
CA PHE A 421 0.89 1.49 -12.50
C PHE A 421 0.06 2.35 -11.54
N ALA A 422 0.61 3.47 -11.07
CA ALA A 422 -0.13 4.38 -10.19
C ALA A 422 -1.38 4.96 -10.86
N GLN A 423 -1.30 5.29 -12.16
CA GLN A 423 -2.48 5.71 -12.92
C GLN A 423 -3.50 4.56 -13.07
N TRP A 424 -3.03 3.38 -13.47
CA TRP A 424 -3.86 2.21 -13.66
C TRP A 424 -4.62 1.86 -12.38
N GLN A 425 -3.99 1.94 -11.20
CA GLN A 425 -4.65 1.71 -9.92
C GLN A 425 -5.85 2.63 -9.70
N VAL A 426 -5.70 3.94 -9.98
CA VAL A 426 -6.81 4.91 -9.84
C VAL A 426 -7.94 4.57 -10.81
N GLU A 427 -7.60 4.26 -12.07
CA GLU A 427 -8.59 3.89 -13.09
C GLU A 427 -9.34 2.61 -12.71
N GLN A 428 -8.64 1.57 -12.24
CA GLN A 428 -9.28 0.32 -11.80
C GLN A 428 -10.12 0.50 -10.54
N ALA A 429 -9.61 1.22 -9.54
CA ALA A 429 -10.36 1.47 -8.32
C ALA A 429 -11.70 2.16 -8.63
N MET A 430 -11.66 3.18 -9.50
CA MET A 430 -12.87 3.86 -9.97
C MET A 430 -13.79 2.93 -10.78
N ASN A 431 -13.25 2.16 -11.73
CA ASN A 431 -14.05 1.24 -12.54
C ASN A 431 -14.72 0.12 -11.71
N ASN A 432 -14.09 -0.28 -10.60
CA ASN A 432 -14.48 -1.44 -9.80
C ASN A 432 -15.37 -1.09 -8.61
N LEU A 433 -15.51 0.19 -8.28
CA LEU A 433 -16.35 0.66 -7.17
C LEU A 433 -17.77 0.05 -7.17
N PRO A 434 -18.51 -0.02 -8.29
CA PRO A 434 -19.84 -0.63 -8.29
C PRO A 434 -19.84 -2.09 -7.82
N PHE A 435 -18.85 -2.87 -8.22
CA PHE A 435 -18.72 -4.27 -7.79
C PHE A 435 -18.33 -4.37 -6.32
N VAL A 436 -17.40 -3.54 -5.85
CA VAL A 436 -16.99 -3.49 -4.45
C VAL A 436 -18.18 -3.20 -3.52
N LEU A 437 -19.07 -2.28 -3.92
CA LEU A 437 -20.29 -1.99 -3.17
C LEU A 437 -21.27 -3.17 -3.16
N LEU A 438 -21.48 -3.84 -4.31
CA LEU A 438 -22.34 -5.02 -4.40
C LEU A 438 -21.82 -6.18 -3.55
N GLU A 439 -20.51 -6.46 -3.61
CA GLU A 439 -19.87 -7.46 -2.74
C GLU A 439 -20.02 -7.12 -1.27
N ARG A 440 -19.98 -5.84 -0.90
CA ARG A 440 -20.22 -5.44 0.48
C ARG A 440 -21.63 -5.85 0.93
N PHE A 441 -22.66 -5.64 0.11
CA PHE A 441 -24.01 -6.10 0.44
C PHE A 441 -24.06 -7.62 0.60
N VAL A 442 -23.48 -8.38 -0.32
CA VAL A 442 -23.42 -9.86 -0.23
C VAL A 442 -22.70 -10.29 1.05
N ARG A 443 -21.47 -9.79 1.26
CA ARG A 443 -20.58 -10.16 2.35
C ARG A 443 -21.16 -9.83 3.71
N TYR A 444 -21.80 -8.68 3.90
CA TYR A 444 -22.27 -8.28 5.22
C TYR A 444 -23.73 -8.66 5.50
N SER A 445 -24.58 -8.72 4.48
CA SER A 445 -26.01 -9.00 4.67
C SER A 445 -26.43 -10.45 4.43
N LYS A 446 -25.65 -11.22 3.67
CA LYS A 446 -26.03 -12.61 3.31
C LYS A 446 -24.99 -13.63 3.75
N SER A 447 -23.74 -13.24 3.80
CA SER A 447 -22.62 -14.15 4.03
C SER A 447 -21.57 -13.52 4.97
N PRO A 448 -21.97 -13.10 6.19
CA PRO A 448 -21.05 -12.52 7.15
C PRO A 448 -19.92 -13.50 7.52
N GLY A 449 -18.87 -12.96 8.14
CA GLY A 449 -17.83 -13.80 8.76
C GLY A 449 -18.42 -14.80 9.78
N PRO A 450 -17.70 -15.87 10.16
CA PRO A 450 -18.10 -16.84 11.14
C PRO A 450 -18.10 -16.13 12.48
N GLY A 451 -19.20 -16.28 13.20
CA GLY A 451 -19.43 -15.57 14.46
C GLY A 451 -19.89 -14.12 14.28
N ALA A 452 -20.10 -13.63 13.05
CA ALA A 452 -20.77 -12.36 12.80
C ALA A 452 -22.20 -12.60 12.32
N ASP A 453 -23.14 -11.83 12.89
CA ASP A 453 -24.53 -11.87 12.45
C ASP A 453 -24.71 -11.09 11.14
N PRO A 454 -25.62 -11.55 10.24
CA PRO A 454 -25.93 -10.80 9.03
C PRO A 454 -26.47 -9.41 9.38
N ILE A 455 -25.91 -8.39 8.75
CA ILE A 455 -26.37 -7.01 8.89
C ILE A 455 -27.51 -6.80 7.89
N ALA A 456 -28.70 -6.46 8.38
CA ALA A 456 -29.82 -6.11 7.52
C ALA A 456 -29.42 -5.02 6.50
N VAL A 457 -29.87 -5.15 5.24
CA VAL A 457 -29.44 -4.29 4.12
C VAL A 457 -29.62 -2.81 4.47
N GLU A 458 -30.73 -2.45 5.11
CA GLU A 458 -31.06 -1.08 5.53
C GLU A 458 -30.12 -0.50 6.61
N LYS A 459 -29.38 -1.36 7.32
CA LYS A 459 -28.41 -0.96 8.35
C LYS A 459 -26.97 -0.91 7.84
N LEU A 460 -26.73 -1.28 6.58
CA LEU A 460 -25.38 -1.36 6.04
C LEU A 460 -24.80 0.03 5.75
N GLY A 461 -23.79 0.42 6.53
CA GLY A 461 -23.07 1.68 6.32
C GLY A 461 -22.09 1.61 5.14
N ILE A 462 -22.24 2.54 4.19
CA ILE A 462 -21.29 2.81 3.10
C ILE A 462 -20.88 4.30 3.12
N PRO A 463 -19.85 4.69 3.90
CA PRO A 463 -19.44 6.10 4.01
C PRO A 463 -18.64 6.54 2.77
N ALA A 464 -19.15 7.49 1.99
CA ALA A 464 -18.55 7.93 0.73
C ALA A 464 -17.10 8.44 0.88
N GLU A 465 -16.79 9.07 2.01
CA GLU A 465 -15.47 9.65 2.32
C GLU A 465 -14.38 8.59 2.42
N ALA A 466 -14.67 7.45 3.05
CA ALA A 466 -13.70 6.35 3.18
C ALA A 466 -13.36 5.75 1.81
N TYR A 467 -14.37 5.57 0.95
CA TYR A 467 -14.15 5.05 -0.40
C TYR A 467 -13.42 6.08 -1.27
N ALA A 468 -13.77 7.36 -1.20
CA ALA A 468 -13.09 8.39 -1.99
C ALA A 468 -11.59 8.45 -1.72
N ALA A 469 -11.16 8.33 -0.46
CA ALA A 469 -9.75 8.28 -0.11
C ALA A 469 -9.04 7.06 -0.73
N SER A 470 -9.64 5.86 -0.63
CA SER A 470 -9.07 4.65 -1.23
C SER A 470 -9.04 4.70 -2.76
N LEU A 471 -10.07 5.25 -3.41
CA LEU A 471 -10.14 5.38 -4.86
C LEU A 471 -9.04 6.27 -5.45
N LEU A 472 -8.60 7.27 -4.68
CA LEU A 472 -7.58 8.23 -5.10
C LEU A 472 -6.22 7.98 -4.45
N ALA A 473 -6.01 6.83 -3.79
CA ALA A 473 -4.75 6.51 -3.13
C ALA A 473 -3.55 6.59 -4.12
N GLY A 474 -3.71 6.04 -5.33
CA GLY A 474 -2.69 6.12 -6.39
C GLY A 474 -2.38 7.54 -6.86
N ARG A 475 -3.29 8.52 -6.68
CA ARG A 475 -2.98 9.93 -6.98
C ARG A 475 -1.94 10.51 -6.04
N GLY A 476 -1.91 10.08 -4.77
CA GLY A 476 -0.86 10.47 -3.83
C GLY A 476 0.53 10.12 -4.36
N ALA A 477 0.70 8.87 -4.81
CA ALA A 477 1.94 8.40 -5.42
C ALA A 477 2.32 9.23 -6.66
N LEU A 478 1.35 9.57 -7.52
CA LEU A 478 1.59 10.44 -8.68
C LEU A 478 2.06 11.85 -8.29
N TYR A 479 1.50 12.46 -7.24
CA TYR A 479 1.97 13.78 -6.76
C TYR A 479 3.39 13.70 -6.20
N ASP A 480 3.75 12.62 -5.51
CA ASP A 480 5.09 12.43 -4.96
C ASP A 480 6.16 12.43 -6.06
N LEU A 481 5.82 11.98 -7.29
CA LEU A 481 6.70 12.02 -8.48
C LEU A 481 7.15 13.42 -8.88
N LEU A 482 6.35 14.45 -8.57
CA LEU A 482 6.64 15.84 -8.92
C LEU A 482 7.52 16.54 -7.88
N THR A 483 7.85 15.84 -6.79
CA THR A 483 8.65 16.40 -5.70
C THR A 483 10.12 16.02 -5.84
N SER A 484 10.98 16.79 -5.20
CA SER A 484 12.41 16.48 -5.03
C SER A 484 12.69 15.18 -4.26
N LYS A 485 11.67 14.54 -3.67
CA LYS A 485 11.78 13.24 -3.01
C LYS A 485 11.68 12.07 -3.99
N ALA A 486 11.15 12.28 -5.21
CA ALA A 486 11.05 11.22 -6.21
C ALA A 486 12.46 10.76 -6.59
N LYS A 487 12.75 9.49 -6.33
CA LYS A 487 14.03 8.85 -6.66
C LYS A 487 13.76 7.60 -7.46
N PHE A 488 14.42 7.48 -8.61
CA PHE A 488 14.29 6.30 -9.48
C PHE A 488 15.59 5.52 -9.47
N LEU A 489 15.54 4.30 -8.99
CA LEU A 489 16.65 3.39 -8.97
C LEU A 489 17.17 3.13 -10.39
N LYS A 490 16.28 2.95 -11.37
CA LYS A 490 16.66 2.75 -12.78
C LYS A 490 17.48 3.90 -13.34
N ILE A 491 17.18 5.14 -12.93
CA ILE A 491 17.92 6.33 -13.37
C ILE A 491 19.23 6.47 -12.59
N ARG A 492 19.17 6.32 -11.27
CA ARG A 492 20.34 6.48 -10.38
C ARG A 492 21.43 5.46 -10.66
N ARG A 493 21.08 4.24 -11.09
CA ARG A 493 22.04 3.21 -11.52
C ARG A 493 22.90 3.62 -12.72
N ALA A 494 22.49 4.60 -13.52
CA ALA A 494 23.30 5.12 -14.62
C ALA A 494 24.49 6.00 -14.15
N TYR A 495 24.56 6.32 -12.85
CA TYR A 495 25.57 7.20 -12.27
C TYR A 495 26.52 6.39 -11.37
N PRO A 496 27.84 6.35 -11.65
CA PRO A 496 28.81 5.57 -10.86
C PRO A 496 28.90 5.98 -9.38
N TYR A 497 28.59 7.25 -9.08
CA TYR A 497 28.51 7.81 -7.74
C TYR A 497 27.51 8.96 -7.74
N ILE A 498 26.83 9.20 -6.62
CA ILE A 498 25.94 10.34 -6.43
C ILE A 498 26.43 11.13 -5.22
N ASN A 499 26.79 12.39 -5.43
CA ASN A 499 27.25 13.31 -4.40
C ASN A 499 26.73 14.74 -4.68
N SER A 500 27.09 15.71 -3.84
CA SER A 500 26.63 17.09 -3.99
C SER A 500 27.04 17.74 -5.32
N GLY A 501 28.07 17.23 -6.02
CA GLY A 501 28.55 17.78 -7.28
C GLY A 501 27.78 17.31 -8.52
N ASN A 502 27.00 16.23 -8.43
CA ASN A 502 26.22 15.71 -9.57
C ASN A 502 24.76 15.37 -9.24
N ASN A 503 24.32 15.54 -7.99
CA ASN A 503 22.94 15.25 -7.59
C ASN A 503 21.90 16.06 -8.40
N ASP A 504 22.23 17.30 -8.78
CA ASP A 504 21.33 18.13 -9.59
C ASP A 504 21.12 17.55 -10.99
N ASP A 505 22.16 16.96 -11.59
CA ASP A 505 22.05 16.32 -12.90
C ASP A 505 21.26 15.00 -12.83
N VAL A 506 21.39 14.26 -11.73
CA VAL A 506 20.57 13.08 -11.45
C VAL A 506 19.10 13.48 -11.32
N GLN A 507 18.80 14.52 -10.53
CA GLN A 507 17.43 14.99 -10.35
C GLN A 507 16.81 15.52 -11.65
N LYS A 508 17.60 16.17 -12.52
CA LYS A 508 17.15 16.56 -13.87
C LYS A 508 16.82 15.34 -14.74
N ALA A 509 17.63 14.29 -14.68
CA ALA A 509 17.36 13.05 -15.42
C ALA A 509 16.10 12.34 -14.89
N GLU A 510 15.91 12.30 -13.57
CA GLU A 510 14.69 11.77 -12.93
C GLU A 510 13.45 12.57 -13.37
N ALA A 511 13.51 13.90 -13.34
CA ALA A 511 12.42 14.75 -13.80
C ALA A 511 12.12 14.59 -15.30
N ALA A 512 13.16 14.46 -16.14
CA ALA A 512 13.00 14.22 -17.57
C ALA A 512 12.35 12.85 -17.85
N PHE A 513 12.73 11.81 -17.09
CA PHE A 513 12.10 10.50 -17.16
C PHE A 513 10.60 10.59 -16.82
N VAL A 514 10.26 11.21 -15.70
CA VAL A 514 8.85 11.40 -15.28
C VAL A 514 8.06 12.17 -16.35
N ALA A 515 8.63 13.23 -16.93
CA ALA A 515 7.98 13.99 -18.00
C ALA A 515 7.64 13.12 -19.22
N VAL A 516 8.59 12.28 -19.65
CA VAL A 516 8.38 11.34 -20.78
C VAL A 516 7.28 10.33 -20.46
N GLU A 517 7.26 9.77 -19.25
CA GLU A 517 6.22 8.81 -18.85
C GLU A 517 4.84 9.47 -18.79
N ILE A 518 4.73 10.67 -18.24
CA ILE A 518 3.46 11.41 -18.20
C ILE A 518 2.93 11.69 -19.61
N GLU A 519 3.80 12.09 -20.55
CA GLU A 519 3.39 12.33 -21.94
C GLU A 519 2.88 11.05 -22.62
N LYS A 520 3.56 9.91 -22.42
CA LYS A 520 3.10 8.60 -22.95
C LYS A 520 1.71 8.21 -22.44
N LEU A 521 1.40 8.61 -21.22
CA LEU A 521 0.15 8.26 -20.55
C LEU A 521 -1.02 9.19 -20.91
N GLY A 522 -0.78 10.22 -21.73
CA GLY A 522 -1.77 11.19 -22.19
C GLY A 522 -1.68 12.57 -21.54
N GLY A 523 -0.55 12.86 -20.89
CA GLY A 523 -0.21 14.19 -20.37
C GLY A 523 -0.76 14.47 -18.97
N LEU A 524 -0.32 15.62 -18.42
CA LEU A 524 -0.64 16.05 -17.06
C LEU A 524 -2.15 16.19 -16.80
N ASP A 525 -2.93 16.65 -17.79
CA ASP A 525 -4.39 16.79 -17.65
C ASP A 525 -5.09 15.46 -17.36
N LYS A 526 -4.64 14.36 -17.99
CA LYS A 526 -5.25 13.05 -17.78
C LYS A 526 -4.92 12.48 -16.40
N LEU A 527 -3.69 12.67 -15.92
CA LEU A 527 -3.24 12.13 -14.64
C LEU A 527 -3.72 12.97 -13.45
N PHE A 528 -3.68 14.30 -13.58
CA PHE A 528 -3.89 15.23 -12.48
C PHE A 528 -5.13 16.12 -12.63
N GLY A 529 -5.91 15.96 -13.69
CA GLY A 529 -7.16 16.68 -13.91
C GLY A 529 -8.20 16.40 -12.82
N ALA A 530 -9.23 17.25 -12.76
CA ALA A 530 -10.35 17.06 -11.87
C ALA A 530 -11.03 15.71 -12.13
N VAL A 531 -11.52 15.07 -11.06
CA VAL A 531 -12.35 13.87 -11.21
C VAL A 531 -13.60 14.23 -12.03
N PRO A 532 -13.98 13.46 -13.07
CA PRO A 532 -15.14 13.80 -13.90
C PRO A 532 -16.42 13.93 -13.05
N ALA A 533 -17.13 15.05 -13.20
CA ALA A 533 -18.32 15.34 -12.41
C ALA A 533 -19.47 14.34 -12.67
N ASP A 534 -19.47 13.68 -13.82
CA ASP A 534 -20.45 12.67 -14.23
C ASP A 534 -20.09 11.24 -13.78
N TYR A 535 -18.88 11.02 -13.24
CA TYR A 535 -18.44 9.71 -12.79
C TYR A 535 -19.39 9.07 -11.75
N PRO A 536 -19.84 9.76 -10.68
CA PRO A 536 -20.75 9.15 -9.71
C PRO A 536 -22.06 8.67 -10.34
N ALA A 537 -22.60 9.40 -11.31
CA ALA A 537 -23.81 9.01 -12.04
C ALA A 537 -23.56 7.76 -12.88
N LYS A 538 -22.49 7.75 -13.69
CA LYS A 538 -22.09 6.57 -14.50
C LYS A 538 -21.82 5.34 -13.64
N ALA A 539 -21.16 5.51 -12.50
CA ALA A 539 -20.87 4.41 -11.57
C ALA A 539 -22.16 3.88 -10.91
N PHE A 540 -23.11 4.74 -10.57
CA PHE A 540 -24.44 4.33 -10.11
C PHE A 540 -25.21 3.55 -11.18
N ASP A 541 -25.20 4.02 -12.44
CA ASP A 541 -25.86 3.33 -13.54
C ASP A 541 -25.27 1.93 -13.75
N LYS A 542 -23.93 1.81 -13.69
CA LYS A 542 -23.24 0.52 -13.72
C LYS A 542 -23.63 -0.38 -12.53
N PHE A 543 -23.71 0.17 -11.32
CA PHE A 543 -24.18 -0.56 -10.13
C PHE A 543 -25.60 -1.12 -10.33
N VAL A 544 -26.52 -0.28 -10.84
CA VAL A 544 -27.92 -0.68 -11.09
C VAL A 544 -27.99 -1.74 -12.20
N ALA A 545 -27.20 -1.59 -13.27
CA ALA A 545 -27.15 -2.56 -14.36
C ALA A 545 -26.65 -3.94 -13.87
N LEU A 546 -25.59 -3.98 -13.06
CA LEU A 546 -25.05 -5.20 -12.45
C LEU A 546 -26.04 -5.87 -11.48
N LEU A 547 -26.81 -5.08 -10.73
CA LEU A 547 -27.82 -5.62 -9.84
C LEU A 547 -29.02 -6.18 -10.63
N ASN A 548 -29.40 -5.51 -11.73
CA ASN A 548 -30.51 -5.93 -12.61
C ASN A 548 -30.16 -7.11 -13.51
N SER A 549 -28.88 -7.37 -13.78
CA SER A 549 -28.46 -8.54 -14.58
C SER A 549 -28.75 -9.87 -13.87
N GLY A 550 -29.09 -9.82 -12.58
CA GLY A 550 -29.32 -11.00 -11.74
C GLY A 550 -28.05 -11.56 -11.11
N GLN A 551 -26.86 -11.12 -11.55
CA GLN A 551 -25.56 -11.63 -11.08
C GLN A 551 -25.35 -11.47 -9.57
N TYR A 552 -25.95 -10.43 -8.99
CA TYR A 552 -25.87 -10.11 -7.55
C TYR A 552 -27.20 -10.22 -6.81
N ALA A 553 -28.29 -10.57 -7.52
CA ALA A 553 -29.60 -10.75 -6.91
C ALA A 553 -29.70 -12.09 -6.18
N ALA A 554 -29.11 -13.13 -6.76
CA ALA A 554 -28.95 -14.43 -6.12
C ALA A 554 -27.65 -15.08 -6.60
N GLY A 555 -27.04 -15.90 -5.77
CA GLY A 555 -25.79 -16.55 -6.13
C GLY A 555 -25.21 -17.37 -5.00
N THR A 556 -23.93 -17.70 -5.14
CA THR A 556 -23.14 -18.34 -4.10
C THR A 556 -22.09 -17.32 -3.66
N ALA A 557 -22.13 -16.92 -2.38
CA ALA A 557 -21.19 -15.99 -1.81
C ALA A 557 -19.79 -16.62 -1.76
N PRO A 558 -18.71 -15.83 -1.54
CA PRO A 558 -17.36 -16.35 -1.50
C PRO A 558 -17.22 -17.57 -0.59
N ASN A 559 -17.81 -17.59 0.61
CA ASN A 559 -17.75 -18.71 1.56
C ASN A 559 -18.65 -19.93 1.21
N GLY A 560 -19.17 -20.02 -0.02
CA GLY A 560 -20.06 -21.11 -0.45
C GLY A 560 -21.53 -20.96 -0.04
N THR A 561 -21.89 -19.91 0.70
CA THR A 561 -23.28 -19.70 1.14
C THR A 561 -24.15 -19.27 -0.04
N LYS A 562 -25.19 -20.05 -0.36
CA LYS A 562 -26.20 -19.61 -1.31
C LYS A 562 -26.99 -18.44 -0.72
N TYR A 563 -27.18 -17.40 -1.51
CA TYR A 563 -27.92 -16.23 -1.10
C TYR A 563 -28.91 -15.78 -2.17
N GLU A 564 -29.94 -15.09 -1.71
CA GLU A 564 -30.91 -14.40 -2.54
C GLU A 564 -31.34 -13.12 -1.82
N PHE A 565 -31.42 -12.02 -2.55
CA PHE A 565 -32.01 -10.77 -2.11
C PHE A 565 -33.45 -10.70 -2.58
N SER A 566 -34.35 -10.38 -1.66
CA SER A 566 -35.74 -10.06 -2.00
C SER A 566 -35.81 -8.79 -2.87
N ALA A 567 -36.91 -8.64 -3.61
CA ALA A 567 -37.16 -7.43 -4.39
C ALA A 567 -37.11 -6.16 -3.53
N GLN A 568 -37.55 -6.26 -2.27
CA GLN A 568 -37.47 -5.15 -1.31
C GLN A 568 -36.02 -4.83 -0.93
N GLU A 569 -35.19 -5.84 -0.67
CA GLU A 569 -33.76 -5.64 -0.39
C GLU A 569 -33.04 -5.03 -1.59
N VAL A 570 -33.32 -5.52 -2.81
CA VAL A 570 -32.79 -4.95 -4.06
C VAL A 570 -33.17 -3.47 -4.21
N ALA A 571 -34.42 -3.10 -3.89
CA ALA A 571 -34.87 -1.71 -3.89
C ALA A 571 -34.12 -0.87 -2.84
N THR A 572 -33.95 -1.41 -1.62
CA THR A 572 -33.18 -0.78 -0.54
C THR A 572 -31.71 -0.58 -0.92
N MET A 573 -31.07 -1.58 -1.54
CA MET A 573 -29.69 -1.49 -2.04
C MET A 573 -29.53 -0.34 -3.03
N LYS A 574 -30.47 -0.21 -3.98
CA LYS A 574 -30.48 0.91 -4.95
C LYS A 574 -30.63 2.27 -4.25
N ALA A 575 -31.50 2.37 -3.24
CA ALA A 575 -31.69 3.61 -2.49
C ALA A 575 -30.45 4.01 -1.69
N ILE A 576 -29.83 3.05 -0.99
CA ILE A 576 -28.58 3.26 -0.25
C ILE A 576 -27.44 3.65 -1.19
N ALA A 577 -27.27 2.90 -2.29
CA ALA A 577 -26.26 3.22 -3.30
C ALA A 577 -26.48 4.60 -3.91
N ARG A 578 -27.73 4.99 -4.20
CA ARG A 578 -28.05 6.33 -4.70
C ARG A 578 -27.56 7.41 -3.72
N GLY A 579 -27.91 7.28 -2.44
CA GLY A 579 -27.44 8.22 -1.40
C GLY A 579 -25.92 8.25 -1.23
N PHE A 580 -25.24 7.13 -1.47
CA PHE A 580 -23.78 7.06 -1.52
C PHE A 580 -23.20 7.82 -2.73
N PHE A 581 -23.66 7.52 -3.94
CA PHE A 581 -23.14 8.14 -5.16
C PHE A 581 -23.47 9.64 -5.26
N ASP A 582 -24.60 10.08 -4.72
CA ASP A 582 -24.93 11.50 -4.60
C ASP A 582 -23.91 12.26 -3.70
N LYS A 583 -23.32 11.60 -2.70
CA LYS A 583 -22.27 12.17 -1.83
C LYS A 583 -20.86 11.95 -2.38
N LEU A 584 -20.66 10.93 -3.22
CA LEU A 584 -19.35 10.51 -3.69
C LEU A 584 -18.61 11.58 -4.47
N GLY A 585 -19.29 12.37 -5.31
CA GLY A 585 -18.64 13.43 -6.09
C GLY A 585 -17.96 14.47 -5.20
N VAL A 586 -18.64 14.88 -4.12
CA VAL A 586 -18.08 15.80 -3.11
C VAL A 586 -16.93 15.13 -2.35
N ALA A 587 -17.10 13.87 -1.96
CA ALA A 587 -16.07 13.12 -1.25
C ALA A 587 -14.79 12.97 -2.10
N LEU A 588 -14.91 12.69 -3.40
CA LEU A 588 -13.81 12.61 -4.35
C LEU A 588 -13.11 13.96 -4.54
N ALA A 589 -13.86 15.05 -4.69
CA ALA A 589 -13.25 16.39 -4.76
C ALA A 589 -12.47 16.73 -3.48
N LYS A 590 -13.02 16.39 -2.31
CA LYS A 590 -12.31 16.55 -1.02
C LYS A 590 -11.04 15.71 -0.96
N ALA A 591 -11.13 14.43 -1.30
CA ALA A 591 -9.98 13.51 -1.29
C ALA A 591 -8.91 13.93 -2.31
N ASP A 592 -9.29 14.46 -3.47
CA ASP A 592 -8.35 14.94 -4.48
C ASP A 592 -7.65 16.25 -4.05
N LEU A 593 -8.40 17.22 -3.50
CA LEU A 593 -7.82 18.42 -2.88
C LEU A 593 -6.85 18.04 -1.76
N TYR A 594 -7.20 17.01 -1.00
CA TYR A 594 -6.40 16.50 0.11
C TYR A 594 -5.11 15.80 -0.35
N ALA A 595 -5.17 15.01 -1.41
CA ALA A 595 -4.02 14.38 -2.03
C ALA A 595 -3.09 15.45 -2.64
N ALA A 596 -3.65 16.45 -3.32
CA ALA A 596 -2.89 17.60 -3.83
C ALA A 596 -2.24 18.40 -2.68
N SER A 597 -2.88 18.48 -1.51
CA SER A 597 -2.31 19.11 -0.32
C SER A 597 -1.40 18.17 0.49
N GLY A 598 -1.17 16.93 0.05
CA GLY A 598 -0.25 15.93 0.61
C GLY A 598 -0.56 15.37 2.02
N GLY A 599 -1.79 15.03 2.40
CA GLY A 599 -2.14 14.83 3.82
C GLY A 599 -1.69 13.59 4.64
N SER A 600 -2.41 13.35 5.75
CA SER A 600 -2.68 12.11 6.52
C SER A 600 -4.12 12.10 7.15
N PRO A 601 -5.01 11.12 6.83
CA PRO A 601 -6.47 11.16 7.09
C PRO A 601 -6.95 11.45 8.52
N ALA A 602 -6.09 11.27 9.53
CA ALA A 602 -6.41 11.46 10.94
C ALA A 602 -6.40 12.94 11.41
N GLN A 603 -5.96 13.88 10.57
CA GLN A 603 -5.74 15.28 10.96
C GLN A 603 -6.67 16.27 10.24
N ALA A 604 -7.93 15.88 9.96
CA ALA A 604 -8.96 16.72 9.34
C ALA A 604 -9.45 17.92 10.20
N LYS A 605 -8.60 18.50 11.05
CA LYS A 605 -8.78 19.81 11.68
C LYS A 605 -7.66 20.74 11.21
N GLY A 606 -7.91 21.43 10.11
CA GLY A 606 -6.99 22.41 9.52
C GLY A 606 -6.38 21.93 8.22
N PHE A 607 -6.88 22.43 7.10
CA PHE A 607 -6.25 22.25 5.79
C PHE A 607 -4.92 23.03 5.77
N ALA A 608 -3.79 22.33 5.89
CA ALA A 608 -2.47 22.87 5.62
C ALA A 608 -1.85 22.10 4.43
N PRO A 609 -1.49 22.76 3.32
CA PRO A 609 -0.92 22.09 2.14
C PRO A 609 0.57 21.78 2.24
N LYS A 610 0.97 20.55 1.88
CA LYS A 610 2.36 20.08 1.68
C LYS A 610 3.06 20.69 0.46
N LEU A 611 2.33 21.32 -0.47
CA LEU A 611 2.93 21.93 -1.67
C LEU A 611 3.68 23.26 -1.39
N GLY A 612 3.87 23.63 -0.12
CA GLY A 612 4.58 24.84 0.28
C GLY A 612 6.10 24.69 0.20
N MET A 613 6.80 25.73 -0.26
CA MET A 613 8.26 25.84 -0.21
C MET A 613 8.80 26.21 1.20
N SER A 614 8.12 25.85 2.30
CA SER A 614 8.55 26.20 3.67
C SER A 614 9.40 25.12 4.34
N GLY A 615 10.38 25.55 5.14
CA GLY A 615 11.44 24.73 5.75
C GLY A 615 11.04 23.86 6.95
N ASP A 616 9.91 23.16 6.91
CA ASP A 616 9.49 22.23 7.98
C ASP A 616 9.78 20.74 7.69
N GLY A 617 10.48 20.44 6.59
CA GLY A 617 10.83 19.06 6.20
C GLY A 617 9.79 18.37 5.30
N SER A 618 8.75 19.07 4.86
CA SER A 618 7.84 18.62 3.78
C SER A 618 8.53 18.63 2.39
N ALA A 619 8.05 17.78 1.47
CA ALA A 619 8.63 17.59 0.14
C ALA A 619 8.38 18.80 -0.76
N LYS A 620 9.43 19.47 -1.26
CA LYS A 620 9.28 20.59 -2.21
C LYS A 620 9.09 20.07 -3.64
N LEU A 621 8.20 20.69 -4.42
CA LEU A 621 8.18 20.54 -5.88
C LEU A 621 9.57 20.87 -6.43
N SER A 622 10.09 20.04 -7.32
CA SER A 622 11.35 20.34 -8.00
C SER A 622 11.20 21.52 -8.96
N GLU A 623 12.20 22.39 -9.07
CA GLU A 623 12.16 23.52 -10.00
C GLU A 623 12.49 23.04 -11.43
N ASN A 624 11.47 22.67 -12.21
CA ASN A 624 11.64 22.20 -13.59
C ASN A 624 10.41 22.51 -14.48
N GLU A 625 10.58 22.38 -15.80
CA GLU A 625 9.54 22.66 -16.81
C GLU A 625 8.27 21.84 -16.60
N LEU A 626 8.41 20.56 -16.18
CA LEU A 626 7.28 19.69 -15.91
C LEU A 626 6.38 20.26 -14.80
N ASN A 627 6.98 20.76 -13.73
CA ASN A 627 6.25 21.32 -12.60
C ASN A 627 5.60 22.67 -12.94
N TYR A 628 6.19 23.46 -13.83
CA TYR A 628 5.50 24.64 -14.39
C TYR A 628 4.25 24.27 -15.19
N LYS A 629 4.32 23.22 -16.03
CA LYS A 629 3.14 22.72 -16.75
C LYS A 629 2.09 22.13 -15.82
N PHE A 630 2.53 21.41 -14.78
CA PHE A 630 1.64 20.86 -13.76
C PHE A 630 0.88 21.96 -13.00
N ALA A 631 1.54 23.09 -12.71
CA ALA A 631 0.89 24.22 -12.04
C ALA A 631 -0.35 24.71 -12.80
N ALA A 632 -0.31 24.77 -14.15
CA ALA A 632 -1.45 25.15 -14.96
C ALA A 632 -2.61 24.13 -14.89
N VAL A 633 -2.31 22.83 -14.86
CA VAL A 633 -3.32 21.77 -14.69
C VAL A 633 -3.93 21.80 -13.29
N LEU A 634 -3.10 22.01 -12.27
CA LEU A 634 -3.54 22.16 -10.88
C LEU A 634 -4.45 23.38 -10.74
N GLU A 635 -4.08 24.53 -11.33
CA GLU A 635 -4.89 25.74 -11.31
C GLU A 635 -6.26 25.51 -11.97
N LYS A 636 -6.27 24.92 -13.17
CA LYS A 636 -7.51 24.58 -13.88
C LYS A 636 -8.42 23.70 -13.03
N LYS A 637 -7.89 22.65 -12.41
CA LYS A 637 -8.64 21.78 -11.48
C LYS A 637 -9.17 22.54 -10.26
N LEU A 638 -8.36 23.37 -9.63
CA LEU A 638 -8.79 24.17 -8.47
C LEU A 638 -9.90 25.15 -8.86
N TYR A 639 -9.82 25.72 -10.08
CA TYR A 639 -10.86 26.56 -10.63
C TYR A 639 -12.16 25.77 -10.86
N ASP A 640 -12.08 24.57 -11.42
CA ASP A 640 -13.24 23.69 -11.61
C ASP A 640 -13.90 23.35 -10.25
N TYR A 641 -13.12 23.00 -9.23
CA TYR A 641 -13.66 22.74 -7.89
C TYR A 641 -14.23 23.97 -7.20
N ALA A 642 -13.66 25.16 -7.41
CA ALA A 642 -14.10 26.39 -6.78
C ALA A 642 -15.31 27.05 -7.47
N PHE A 643 -15.44 26.90 -8.79
CA PHE A 643 -16.34 27.74 -9.59
C PHE A 643 -17.22 26.98 -10.59
N ALA A 644 -17.13 25.66 -10.72
CA ALA A 644 -18.05 24.92 -11.59
C ALA A 644 -19.52 25.13 -11.19
N VAL A 645 -20.38 25.32 -12.20
CA VAL A 645 -21.82 25.57 -12.06
C VAL A 645 -22.62 24.49 -12.78
N GLU A 646 -23.79 24.16 -12.26
CA GLU A 646 -24.73 23.26 -12.92
C GLU A 646 -25.43 23.99 -14.07
N GLU A 647 -25.09 23.63 -15.31
CA GLU A 647 -25.62 24.27 -16.51
C GLU A 647 -27.17 24.19 -16.56
N GLY A 648 -27.83 25.33 -16.79
CA GLY A 648 -29.29 25.43 -16.88
C GLY A 648 -30.05 25.33 -15.55
N LYS A 649 -29.36 25.34 -14.40
CA LYS A 649 -29.98 25.27 -13.07
C LYS A 649 -29.64 26.47 -12.21
N ASP A 650 -30.04 27.66 -12.65
CA ASP A 650 -29.87 28.85 -11.82
C ASP A 650 -30.81 28.82 -10.60
N LEU A 651 -30.28 29.27 -9.47
CA LEU A 651 -31.03 29.49 -8.26
C LEU A 651 -31.71 30.86 -8.36
N VAL A 652 -33.03 30.85 -8.55
CA VAL A 652 -33.85 32.05 -8.52
C VAL A 652 -34.25 32.34 -7.07
N VAL A 653 -33.82 33.48 -6.53
CA VAL A 653 -34.11 33.91 -5.16
C VAL A 653 -34.84 35.25 -5.22
N GLU A 654 -35.97 35.36 -4.52
CA GLU A 654 -36.60 36.65 -4.25
C GLU A 654 -36.00 37.25 -2.98
N VAL A 655 -35.51 38.48 -3.08
CA VAL A 655 -35.08 39.28 -1.93
C VAL A 655 -35.85 40.58 -1.90
N ASP A 656 -36.32 40.95 -0.72
CA ASP A 656 -36.84 42.28 -0.45
C ASP A 656 -35.65 43.25 -0.31
N VAL A 657 -35.70 44.35 -1.06
CA VAL A 657 -34.70 45.43 -1.01
C VAL A 657 -35.41 46.67 -0.47
N LEU A 658 -34.91 47.26 0.61
CA LEU A 658 -35.49 48.51 1.10
C LEU A 658 -34.98 49.72 0.34
N ASN A 659 -35.93 50.63 0.13
CA ASN A 659 -35.68 51.90 -0.50
C ASN A 659 -35.34 52.92 0.60
N VAL A 660 -34.05 53.17 0.86
CA VAL A 660 -33.62 54.21 1.82
C VAL A 660 -33.48 55.55 1.08
N PRO A 661 -34.21 56.61 1.47
CA PRO A 661 -34.01 57.93 0.86
C PRO A 661 -32.64 58.48 1.25
N THR A 662 -31.93 59.05 0.28
CA THR A 662 -30.62 59.68 0.45
C THR A 662 -30.73 60.86 1.43
N VAL A 663 -30.15 60.73 2.63
CA VAL A 663 -30.15 61.83 3.61
C VAL A 663 -29.09 62.87 3.21
N ALA A 664 -29.53 64.13 3.16
CA ALA A 664 -28.75 65.30 2.81
C ALA A 664 -27.52 65.51 3.72
N LYS A 665 -26.42 65.96 3.11
CA LYS A 665 -25.18 66.38 3.76
C LYS A 665 -25.46 67.37 4.90
N PHE A 666 -25.06 67.01 6.12
CA PHE A 666 -24.90 67.97 7.21
C PHE A 666 -23.50 68.59 7.18
N THR A 667 -23.45 69.91 7.03
CA THR A 667 -22.25 70.75 7.15
C THR A 667 -22.29 71.48 8.50
N GLY A 668 -21.32 71.24 9.39
CA GLY A 668 -21.14 72.03 10.63
C GLY A 668 -20.02 71.46 11.51
N PRO A 669 -19.19 72.29 12.17
CA PRO A 669 -17.80 71.95 12.47
C PRO A 669 -17.60 71.22 13.80
N ALA A 670 -16.53 70.43 13.84
CA ALA A 670 -15.96 69.83 15.03
C ALA A 670 -15.34 70.90 15.96
N SER A 671 -15.67 70.88 17.26
CA SER A 671 -14.69 71.06 18.34
C SER A 671 -15.30 70.99 19.75
N MET A 672 -14.56 70.27 20.63
CA MET A 672 -14.24 70.58 22.03
C MET A 672 -15.14 70.16 23.22
N VAL A 673 -14.41 69.70 24.25
CA VAL A 673 -14.67 69.60 25.71
C VAL A 673 -15.57 68.42 26.13
N GLY A 674 -15.21 67.53 27.06
CA GLY A 674 -14.31 67.59 28.20
C GLY A 674 -15.14 67.20 29.45
N SER A 675 -14.53 66.41 30.33
CA SER A 675 -15.08 65.82 31.55
C SER A 675 -15.70 66.83 32.52
N ASP A 676 -16.95 66.61 32.94
CA ASP A 676 -17.43 66.57 34.35
C ASP A 676 -18.99 66.50 34.42
N ALA A 677 -19.49 65.80 35.45
CA ALA A 677 -20.88 65.38 35.76
C ALA A 677 -21.88 66.57 35.98
N PRO A 678 -23.24 66.44 36.16
CA PRO A 678 -23.98 65.38 36.87
C PRO A 678 -25.40 64.98 36.37
N LYS A 679 -25.98 64.01 37.10
CA LYS A 679 -27.35 63.47 37.07
C LYS A 679 -28.42 64.53 37.41
N ASP A 680 -29.42 64.66 36.52
CA ASP A 680 -30.86 64.90 36.75
C ASP A 680 -31.45 65.85 35.69
N SER A 681 -32.33 65.34 34.83
CA SER A 681 -33.57 66.01 34.40
C SER A 681 -34.39 65.14 33.42
N THR A 682 -35.62 64.83 33.85
CA THR A 682 -36.89 64.52 33.14
C THR A 682 -36.93 64.00 31.69
N PRO A 683 -37.85 63.05 31.36
CA PRO A 683 -38.00 62.48 30.02
C PRO A 683 -38.75 63.42 29.07
N ALA A 684 -38.12 63.79 27.95
CA ALA A 684 -38.78 64.48 26.85
C ALA A 684 -39.16 63.48 25.73
N ALA A 685 -40.47 63.39 25.49
CA ALA A 685 -41.18 62.97 24.27
C ALA A 685 -40.62 61.79 23.43
N LEU A 686 -41.36 60.68 23.45
CA LEU A 686 -41.34 59.65 22.41
C LEU A 686 -41.63 60.27 21.03
N VAL A 687 -40.60 60.37 20.19
CA VAL A 687 -40.77 60.51 18.74
C VAL A 687 -41.15 59.13 18.21
N THR A 688 -42.36 59.01 17.69
CA THR A 688 -42.84 57.82 16.96
C THR A 688 -41.90 57.50 15.79
N ALA A 689 -41.45 56.24 15.70
CA ALA A 689 -40.68 55.73 14.59
C ALA A 689 -41.41 55.95 13.25
N PRO A 690 -40.71 56.35 12.16
CA PRO A 690 -41.33 56.44 10.85
C PRO A 690 -41.74 55.04 10.37
N ALA A 691 -42.87 54.97 9.64
CA ALA A 691 -43.37 53.72 9.05
C ALA A 691 -42.29 53.06 8.17
N PRO A 692 -42.22 51.71 8.12
CA PRO A 692 -41.23 51.00 7.31
C PRO A 692 -41.33 51.44 5.85
N ALA A 693 -40.19 51.78 5.26
CA ALA A 693 -40.11 52.14 3.85
C ALA A 693 -40.58 50.96 2.97
N PRO A 694 -41.28 51.20 1.85
CA PRO A 694 -41.77 50.12 1.01
C PRO A 694 -40.61 49.27 0.49
N THR A 695 -40.65 47.98 0.80
CA THR A 695 -39.73 46.97 0.26
C THR A 695 -40.08 46.71 -1.21
N LYS A 696 -39.05 46.69 -2.07
CA LYS A 696 -39.18 46.22 -3.44
C LYS A 696 -38.65 44.80 -3.53
N LYS A 697 -39.49 43.86 -3.95
CA LYS A 697 -39.04 42.51 -4.31
C LYS A 697 -38.17 42.56 -5.56
N VAL A 698 -36.94 42.09 -5.44
CA VAL A 698 -36.00 41.92 -6.55
C VAL A 698 -35.70 40.44 -6.69
N THR A 699 -35.86 39.94 -7.92
CA THR A 699 -35.50 38.57 -8.27
C THR A 699 -34.02 38.54 -8.63
N ILE A 700 -33.23 37.74 -7.92
CA ILE A 700 -31.82 37.51 -8.19
C ILE A 700 -31.66 36.08 -8.70
N THR A 701 -31.04 35.96 -9.87
CA THR A 701 -30.66 34.68 -10.46
C THR A 701 -29.19 34.43 -10.12
N LEU A 702 -28.92 33.42 -9.30
CA LEU A 702 -27.58 33.03 -8.90
C LEU A 702 -27.20 31.70 -9.56
N PRO A 703 -25.94 31.52 -9.98
CA PRO A 703 -25.49 30.23 -10.46
C PRO A 703 -25.55 29.20 -9.33
N LYS A 704 -26.10 28.02 -9.62
CA LYS A 704 -26.00 26.88 -8.70
C LYS A 704 -24.64 26.21 -8.89
N PHE A 705 -23.80 26.26 -7.86
CA PHE A 705 -22.49 25.63 -7.90
C PHE A 705 -22.57 24.10 -7.82
N THR A 706 -21.69 23.43 -8.55
CA THR A 706 -21.57 21.96 -8.56
C THR A 706 -21.05 21.42 -7.22
N PHE A 707 -20.15 22.15 -6.55
CA PHE A 707 -19.52 21.74 -5.30
C PHE A 707 -19.98 22.58 -4.09
N PRO A 708 -20.08 21.98 -2.89
CA PRO A 708 -20.47 22.69 -1.67
C PRO A 708 -19.42 23.74 -1.26
N LEU A 709 -19.85 24.68 -0.41
CA LEU A 709 -19.04 25.85 -0.03
C LEU A 709 -17.67 25.47 0.58
N ASP A 710 -17.61 24.42 1.40
CA ASP A 710 -16.39 23.97 2.04
C ASP A 710 -15.33 23.47 1.03
N VAL A 711 -15.74 22.70 0.03
CA VAL A 711 -14.87 22.27 -1.09
C VAL A 711 -14.39 23.49 -1.88
N ARG A 712 -15.30 24.41 -2.21
CA ARG A 712 -14.96 25.62 -2.95
C ARG A 712 -13.99 26.51 -2.18
N VAL A 713 -14.19 26.66 -0.87
CA VAL A 713 -13.30 27.44 0.00
C VAL A 713 -11.93 26.77 0.13
N ALA A 714 -11.87 25.44 0.26
CA ALA A 714 -10.60 24.71 0.28
C ALA A 714 -9.83 24.88 -1.04
N ALA A 715 -10.51 24.71 -2.18
CA ALA A 715 -9.91 24.92 -3.50
C ALA A 715 -9.45 26.37 -3.72
N ALA A 716 -10.27 27.35 -3.36
CA ALA A 716 -9.92 28.76 -3.42
C ALA A 716 -8.79 29.15 -2.45
N GLY A 717 -8.68 28.46 -1.32
CA GLY A 717 -7.57 28.60 -0.38
C GLY A 717 -6.24 28.18 -1.01
N LEU A 718 -6.22 27.07 -1.74
CA LEU A 718 -5.03 26.62 -2.48
C LEU A 718 -4.64 27.56 -3.64
N LEU A 719 -5.57 28.36 -4.15
CA LEU A 719 -5.29 29.44 -5.12
C LEU A 719 -4.72 30.70 -4.45
N ARG A 720 -4.93 30.90 -3.13
CA ARG A 720 -4.43 32.07 -2.39
C ARG A 720 -3.05 31.77 -1.83
N GLY A 721 -2.02 32.12 -2.60
CA GLY A 721 -0.63 31.99 -2.16
C GLY A 721 -0.26 32.99 -1.07
N ASP A 722 -0.22 32.54 0.19
CA ASP A 722 0.66 33.10 1.20
C ASP A 722 1.78 32.11 1.52
N ARG A 723 2.91 32.23 0.82
CA ARG A 723 4.30 32.04 1.31
C ARG A 723 5.29 32.05 0.15
N SER A 724 6.25 32.95 0.28
CA SER A 724 7.29 33.38 -0.65
C SER A 724 8.40 32.35 -0.86
N GLU A 725 8.78 32.16 -2.12
CA GLU A 725 10.17 32.18 -2.67
C GLU A 725 10.32 31.42 -4.01
N THR A 726 9.31 31.45 -4.88
CA THR A 726 9.52 31.53 -6.35
C THR A 726 8.43 32.47 -6.91
N SER A 727 8.63 33.75 -6.65
CA SER A 727 7.72 34.85 -6.99
C SER A 727 7.74 35.08 -8.49
N ASP A 728 6.66 34.68 -9.18
CA ASP A 728 6.06 35.42 -10.31
C ASP A 728 4.77 34.73 -10.81
N TRP A 729 4.66 33.40 -10.69
CA TRP A 729 3.54 32.64 -11.25
C TRP A 729 2.26 32.64 -10.41
N GLY A 730 2.36 32.47 -9.09
CA GLY A 730 1.19 32.49 -8.20
C GLY A 730 0.46 33.83 -8.11
N LEU A 731 1.18 34.95 -8.37
CA LEU A 731 0.63 36.30 -8.41
C LEU A 731 -0.08 36.61 -9.73
N TYR A 732 0.45 36.12 -10.85
CA TYR A 732 -0.14 36.32 -12.18
C TYR A 732 -1.49 35.60 -12.32
N GLU A 733 -1.58 34.37 -11.83
CA GLU A 733 -2.79 33.54 -11.99
C GLU A 733 -3.86 33.77 -10.91
N SER A 734 -3.48 34.15 -9.68
CA SER A 734 -4.45 34.65 -8.68
C SER A 734 -5.16 35.92 -9.19
N ALA A 735 -4.44 36.82 -9.87
CA ALA A 735 -5.02 37.99 -10.52
C ALA A 735 -5.93 37.62 -11.71
N ARG A 736 -5.60 36.55 -12.46
CA ARG A 736 -6.38 36.09 -13.62
C ARG A 736 -7.64 35.31 -13.24
N ALA A 737 -7.59 34.46 -12.21
CA ALA A 737 -8.75 33.79 -11.63
C ALA A 737 -9.69 34.80 -10.97
N LYS A 738 -9.14 35.77 -10.23
CA LYS A 738 -9.88 36.93 -9.70
C LYS A 738 -10.56 37.72 -10.83
N LYS A 739 -9.84 37.97 -11.93
CA LYS A 739 -10.38 38.66 -13.11
C LYS A 739 -11.46 37.85 -13.81
N LYS A 740 -11.34 36.53 -13.98
CA LYS A 740 -12.39 35.68 -14.58
C LYS A 740 -13.66 35.65 -13.72
N VAL A 741 -13.51 35.60 -12.39
CA VAL A 741 -14.65 35.71 -11.46
C VAL A 741 -15.28 37.11 -11.58
N GLN A 742 -14.48 38.18 -11.63
CA GLN A 742 -14.96 39.54 -11.84
C GLN A 742 -15.63 39.74 -13.21
N ASP A 743 -15.09 39.14 -14.26
CA ASP A 743 -15.61 39.21 -15.63
C ASP A 743 -16.92 38.41 -15.76
N PHE A 744 -17.04 37.28 -15.06
CA PHE A 744 -18.30 36.52 -14.92
C PHE A 744 -19.37 37.35 -14.22
N TYR A 745 -19.04 38.00 -13.09
CA TYR A 745 -19.96 38.92 -12.41
C TYR A 745 -20.28 40.17 -13.26
N ALA A 746 -19.32 40.70 -14.02
CA ALA A 746 -19.52 41.86 -14.89
C ALA A 746 -20.44 41.54 -16.08
N LYS A 747 -20.29 40.36 -16.72
CA LYS A 747 -21.18 39.90 -17.78
C LYS A 747 -22.60 39.57 -17.29
N ALA A 748 -22.74 39.05 -16.07
CA ALA A 748 -24.04 38.75 -15.48
C ALA A 748 -24.85 40.02 -15.11
N LEU A 749 -24.21 41.19 -15.09
CA LEU A 749 -24.77 42.48 -14.68
C LEU A 749 -24.99 43.46 -15.85
N ASP A 750 -24.77 43.05 -17.10
CA ASP A 750 -24.81 43.94 -18.26
C ASP A 750 -26.25 44.14 -18.78
N GLY A 751 -27.03 44.93 -18.03
CA GLY A 751 -28.42 45.25 -18.38
C GLY A 751 -29.09 46.45 -17.69
N ASN A 752 -28.48 47.08 -16.67
CA ASN A 752 -28.82 48.44 -16.22
C ASN A 752 -27.80 48.96 -15.19
N PRO A 753 -27.51 50.28 -15.15
CA PRO A 753 -26.49 50.84 -14.28
C PRO A 753 -26.98 50.91 -12.83
N MET A 754 -26.34 50.13 -11.96
CA MET A 754 -26.49 50.18 -10.50
C MET A 754 -25.87 51.46 -9.91
N GLU A 755 -26.59 52.13 -9.02
CA GLU A 755 -25.95 52.85 -7.91
C GLU A 755 -25.07 51.86 -7.14
N ARG A 756 -23.84 52.27 -6.82
CA ARG A 756 -22.75 51.41 -6.34
C ARG A 756 -23.05 50.84 -4.94
N PHE A 757 -23.01 49.52 -4.80
CA PHE A 757 -22.85 48.83 -3.51
C PHE A 757 -21.57 47.98 -3.52
N LYS A 758 -20.82 48.02 -2.40
CA LYS A 758 -19.54 47.34 -2.25
C LYS A 758 -19.62 46.28 -1.16
N LEU A 759 -19.26 45.05 -1.54
CA LEU A 759 -19.29 43.83 -0.69
C LEU A 759 -18.35 43.92 0.53
N GLU A 760 -17.32 44.75 0.40
CA GLU A 760 -16.30 45.09 1.39
C GLU A 760 -16.86 45.90 2.57
N ASP A 761 -18.06 46.47 2.43
CA ASP A 761 -18.77 47.21 3.48
C ASP A 761 -19.81 46.35 4.22
N MET A 762 -19.92 45.05 3.91
CA MET A 762 -20.70 44.08 4.68
C MET A 762 -19.77 43.24 5.58
N PRO A 763 -20.02 43.13 6.90
CA PRO A 763 -19.22 42.28 7.78
C PRO A 763 -19.24 40.82 7.31
N HIS A 764 -18.06 40.21 7.31
CA HIS A 764 -17.76 38.93 6.66
C HIS A 764 -18.58 37.71 7.16
N ALA A 765 -19.30 37.85 8.29
CA ALA A 765 -20.20 36.83 8.82
C ALA A 765 -21.65 36.95 8.29
N VAL A 766 -22.09 38.12 7.79
CA VAL A 766 -23.47 38.38 7.33
C VAL A 766 -23.66 37.93 5.88
N ALA A 767 -22.68 38.20 5.02
CA ALA A 767 -22.59 37.58 3.70
C ALA A 767 -22.53 36.05 3.81
N ARG A 768 -21.88 35.53 4.86
CA ARG A 768 -21.76 34.10 5.13
C ARG A 768 -23.07 33.48 5.64
N TRP A 769 -23.80 34.18 6.51
CA TRP A 769 -25.05 33.71 7.11
C TRP A 769 -26.25 33.75 6.15
N LEU A 770 -26.35 34.73 5.24
CA LEU A 770 -27.36 34.77 4.17
C LEU A 770 -27.16 33.62 3.16
N ILE A 771 -25.90 33.27 2.91
CA ILE A 771 -25.49 32.10 2.13
C ILE A 771 -25.81 30.79 2.89
N GLU A 772 -25.81 30.79 4.22
CA GLU A 772 -26.06 29.61 5.06
C GLU A 772 -27.55 29.36 5.40
N ASN A 773 -28.45 30.37 5.41
CA ASN A 773 -29.78 30.25 6.05
C ASN A 773 -31.03 30.78 5.31
N LYS A 774 -30.95 31.20 4.03
CA LYS A 774 -32.13 31.61 3.22
C LYS A 774 -33.13 32.58 3.91
N GLN A 775 -32.70 33.79 4.30
CA GLN A 775 -33.60 34.86 4.78
C GLN A 775 -33.23 36.23 4.16
N VAL A 776 -34.17 37.18 4.18
CA VAL A 776 -34.17 38.46 3.45
C VAL A 776 -33.56 39.62 4.26
N VAL A 777 -33.04 40.67 3.60
CA VAL A 777 -32.25 41.76 4.20
C VAL A 777 -33.04 43.07 4.34
N ASP A 778 -33.04 43.66 5.55
CA ASP A 778 -33.39 45.07 5.78
C ASP A 778 -32.13 45.95 6.04
N THR A 779 -32.08 47.14 5.46
CA THR A 779 -30.88 47.95 5.18
C THR A 779 -30.79 49.26 5.95
N ALA A 780 -31.18 49.29 7.23
CA ALA A 780 -30.95 50.47 8.09
C ALA A 780 -29.67 50.29 8.94
N GLY A 781 -28.68 51.14 8.68
CA GLY A 781 -27.34 51.04 9.25
C GLY A 781 -27.24 51.31 10.75
N ALA A 782 -26.24 50.65 11.34
CA ALA A 782 -25.46 51.03 12.52
C ALA A 782 -26.23 51.17 13.86
N ALA A 783 -26.25 50.09 14.64
CA ALA A 783 -25.61 50.02 15.96
C ALA A 783 -25.91 48.68 16.63
N ALA A 784 -25.01 47.71 16.50
CA ALA A 784 -25.00 46.55 17.36
C ALA A 784 -24.27 46.91 18.67
N SER A 785 -25.02 47.17 19.74
CA SER A 785 -24.62 46.66 21.06
C SER A 785 -25.51 45.46 21.37
N SER A 786 -24.90 44.28 21.29
CA SER A 786 -25.25 43.00 21.92
C SER A 786 -26.74 42.71 22.22
N HIS A 787 -27.33 41.78 21.48
CA HIS A 787 -27.79 40.47 21.95
C HIS A 787 -28.05 39.56 20.75
#